data_AF-A0A1G7MLU7-F1
#
_entry.id   AF-A0A1G7MLU7-F1
#
_cell.length_a   1.000
_cell.length_b   1.000
_cell.length_c   1.000
_cell.angle_alpha   90.00
_cell.angle_beta   90.00
_cell.angle_gamma   90.00
#
_symmetry.space_group_name_H-M   'P 1'
#
loop_
_entity.id
_entity.type
_entity.pdbx_description
1 polymer ?
#
loop_
_entity_poly.entity_id
_entity_poly.type
_entity_poly.pdbx_seq_one_letter_code
_entity_poly.pdbx_strand_id
1 'polypeptide(L)'
;MFEGLRFKHWKTSVGDDGIVVLTFDREGSSANALSREVLDELDKLVERLTIEGPRGVVIHSAKPSGFAVGADIREFVEYAHTGTVLENIENGQRVFDNLARLPCPTVAAIHGACMGGGTELALACRLRIAADDEATKIGLPEVMLGIHPGWGGSARLPRLIGAPDALPAMLTGKPFNARRAKAVGLVDRVARPDELLAEARQLARRPTRRPLAQRAKAWATNTLPARAILAPMVRKQTAAKVRKEHYPAPFALIDVWARGGSSIQQRLRLEAKSVAKLATTPTARNLIRIFFLQERLKGLGGGTEHGIKHVHVVGAGTMGGDIAAWSALKGFDVTLQDRELRFVEPAIARARTLFEKKLKAPAKFEAAVARLRADVEGKGVADADLAIEAIFENPEAKHALYATIEPQFQSDEILASNTSSIPLDELRQGLKAPQRFLGLHFFNPVAQMPLIEVVRHDALDPAIEKRALAFCKAIGKLPVPVKGTPGFLVNRILMPYLMEAMRLYNEGVPGPVLDREAKKFGMPMGPIELADTVGLDVCASVGKELAPFLGLEIPAGLEEKLAANKRGKKDGEGLYVWKEGKPDKPDVDPDYVAPADIQDRMILPMVNEAIACLAEGVVDDADLLDAGVIFGTGFAPFRGGPIQYVRTEGVAAIRERLAKLEQKHGARFAKKEGWDNPELSSPPA
;
A
#
# COMPACT_ATOMS: atom_id res chain seq x y z
N MET A 1 -31.15 -29.97 13.67
CA MET A 1 -30.13 -29.11 14.33
C MET A 1 -30.42 -27.62 14.19
N PHE A 2 -30.68 -27.09 12.98
CA PHE A 2 -30.87 -25.65 12.74
C PHE A 2 -32.25 -25.28 12.15
N GLU A 3 -33.24 -26.18 12.25
CA GLU A 3 -34.59 -25.92 11.74
C GLU A 3 -35.23 -24.69 12.39
N GLY A 4 -35.86 -23.83 11.58
CA GLY A 4 -36.50 -22.60 12.03
C GLY A 4 -35.57 -21.38 12.16
N LEU A 5 -34.24 -21.56 12.13
CA LEU A 5 -33.28 -20.46 12.14
C LEU A 5 -32.95 -20.05 10.70
N ARG A 6 -33.17 -18.78 10.37
CA ARG A 6 -32.77 -18.19 9.09
C ARG A 6 -31.61 -17.23 9.32
N PHE A 7 -30.48 -17.54 8.70
CA PHE A 7 -29.27 -16.72 8.71
C PHE A 7 -29.04 -16.15 7.32
N LYS A 8 -28.62 -14.89 7.25
CA LYS A 8 -28.30 -14.21 5.99
C LYS A 8 -26.87 -14.49 5.54
N HIS A 9 -25.94 -14.55 6.49
CA HIS A 9 -24.50 -14.58 6.18
C HIS A 9 -23.87 -15.96 6.36
N TRP A 10 -24.55 -16.87 7.05
CA TRP A 10 -24.05 -18.21 7.34
C TRP A 10 -24.98 -19.28 6.80
N LYS A 11 -24.42 -20.23 6.04
CA LYS A 11 -25.11 -21.44 5.61
C LYS A 11 -24.61 -22.61 6.43
N THR A 12 -25.52 -23.50 6.84
CA THR A 12 -25.18 -24.68 7.62
C THR A 12 -25.47 -25.94 6.81
N SER A 13 -24.61 -26.94 6.95
CA SER A 13 -24.87 -28.29 6.44
C SER A 13 -24.31 -29.32 7.39
N VAL A 14 -24.96 -30.47 7.47
CA VAL A 14 -24.47 -31.63 8.25
C VAL A 14 -24.25 -32.74 7.23
N GLY A 15 -23.05 -33.32 7.20
CA GLY A 15 -22.85 -34.50 6.35
C GLY A 15 -22.96 -35.80 7.14
N ASP A 16 -22.96 -36.92 6.43
CA ASP A 16 -23.19 -38.27 6.97
C ASP A 16 -22.15 -38.67 8.04
N ASP A 17 -20.98 -38.04 8.00
CA ASP A 17 -19.92 -38.17 9.00
C ASP A 17 -20.21 -37.42 10.32
N GLY A 18 -21.38 -36.79 10.47
CA GLY A 18 -21.80 -36.01 11.65
C GLY A 18 -20.99 -34.73 11.87
N ILE A 19 -20.21 -34.30 10.87
CA ILE A 19 -19.50 -33.02 10.88
C ILE A 19 -20.42 -31.93 10.35
N VAL A 20 -20.52 -30.84 11.11
CA VAL A 20 -21.24 -29.64 10.70
C VAL A 20 -20.29 -28.73 9.93
N VAL A 21 -20.72 -28.23 8.77
CA VAL A 21 -19.99 -27.20 8.01
C VAL A 21 -20.76 -25.89 8.13
N LEU A 22 -20.10 -24.87 8.68
CA LEU A 22 -20.53 -23.47 8.67
C LEU A 22 -19.86 -22.78 7.47
N THR A 23 -20.65 -22.43 6.48
CA THR A 23 -20.17 -21.71 5.28
C THR A 23 -20.47 -20.24 5.41
N PHE A 24 -19.43 -19.43 5.55
CA PHE A 24 -19.51 -17.98 5.57
C PHE A 24 -19.71 -17.45 4.15
N ASP A 25 -20.81 -16.77 3.93
CA ASP A 25 -21.18 -16.15 2.66
C ASP A 25 -21.92 -14.84 2.96
N ARG A 26 -21.17 -13.77 3.25
CA ARG A 26 -21.77 -12.47 3.55
C ARG A 26 -22.64 -12.02 2.37
N GLU A 27 -23.95 -11.99 2.61
CA GLU A 27 -24.94 -11.46 1.67
C GLU A 27 -24.58 -10.04 1.18
N GLY A 28 -24.84 -9.76 -0.10
CA GLY A 28 -24.64 -8.44 -0.70
C GLY A 28 -23.19 -7.98 -0.88
N SER A 29 -22.20 -8.83 -0.60
CA SER A 29 -20.77 -8.49 -0.72
C SER A 29 -19.99 -9.51 -1.54
N SER A 30 -18.94 -9.06 -2.24
CA SER A 30 -17.99 -9.92 -2.94
C SER A 30 -16.97 -10.58 -2.00
N ALA A 31 -16.82 -10.04 -0.78
CA ALA A 31 -15.87 -10.51 0.23
C ALA A 31 -16.52 -10.64 1.61
N ASN A 32 -16.02 -11.60 2.38
CA ASN A 32 -16.45 -11.87 3.74
C ASN A 32 -15.73 -10.96 4.74
N ALA A 33 -16.35 -9.85 5.12
CA ALA A 33 -15.94 -9.05 6.27
C ALA A 33 -16.86 -9.33 7.47
N LEU A 34 -16.31 -9.28 8.67
CA LEU A 34 -16.99 -9.57 9.92
C LEU A 34 -17.66 -8.28 10.44
N SER A 35 -18.92 -8.10 10.07
CA SER A 35 -19.81 -7.09 10.66
C SER A 35 -20.38 -7.57 12.00
N ARG A 36 -21.04 -6.66 12.73
CA ARG A 36 -21.79 -7.00 13.93
C ARG A 36 -22.86 -8.06 13.66
N GLU A 37 -23.65 -7.89 12.61
CA GLU A 37 -24.70 -8.85 12.22
C GLU A 37 -24.12 -10.26 11.95
N VAL A 38 -22.98 -10.34 11.24
CA VAL A 38 -22.27 -11.61 11.00
C VAL A 38 -21.82 -12.29 12.30
N LEU A 39 -21.29 -11.50 13.25
CA LEU A 39 -20.83 -12.02 14.54
C LEU A 39 -22.00 -12.48 15.41
N ASP A 40 -23.11 -11.74 15.42
CA ASP A 40 -24.31 -12.09 16.18
C ASP A 40 -24.99 -13.36 15.62
N GLU A 41 -24.99 -13.56 14.29
CA GLU A 41 -25.40 -14.83 13.68
C GLU A 41 -24.48 -16.00 14.05
N LEU A 42 -23.16 -15.77 14.01
CA LEU A 42 -22.18 -16.79 14.40
C LEU A 42 -22.33 -17.19 15.87
N ASP A 43 -22.62 -16.23 16.74
CA ASP A 43 -22.84 -16.50 18.17
C ASP A 43 -24.04 -17.42 18.40
N LYS A 44 -25.19 -17.13 17.78
CA LYS A 44 -26.38 -17.99 17.81
C LYS A 44 -26.08 -19.41 17.30
N LEU A 45 -25.28 -19.52 16.24
CA LEU A 45 -24.83 -20.81 15.72
C LEU A 45 -23.97 -21.56 16.75
N VAL A 46 -23.02 -20.88 17.37
CA VAL A 46 -22.13 -21.46 18.40
C VAL A 46 -22.91 -21.88 19.64
N GLU A 47 -23.89 -21.10 20.09
CA GLU A 47 -24.81 -21.48 21.18
C GLU A 47 -25.55 -22.76 20.84
N ARG A 48 -26.11 -22.87 19.63
CA ARG A 48 -26.81 -24.09 19.20
C ARG A 48 -25.88 -25.30 19.13
N LEU A 49 -24.66 -25.12 18.60
CA LEU A 49 -23.63 -26.15 18.52
C LEU A 49 -23.17 -26.64 19.90
N THR A 50 -23.19 -25.76 20.90
CA THR A 50 -22.86 -26.11 22.29
C THR A 50 -23.91 -27.07 22.87
N ILE A 51 -25.18 -26.87 22.54
CA ILE A 51 -26.30 -27.71 23.00
C ILE A 51 -26.31 -29.06 22.28
N GLU A 52 -26.14 -29.05 20.96
CA GLU A 52 -26.31 -30.24 20.11
C GLU A 52 -25.09 -31.17 20.11
N GLY A 53 -23.89 -30.63 20.36
CA GLY A 53 -22.66 -31.42 20.51
C GLY A 53 -22.28 -32.26 19.29
N PRO A 54 -22.10 -31.67 18.08
CA PRO A 54 -21.72 -32.44 16.89
C PRO A 54 -20.35 -33.11 17.01
N ARG A 55 -20.06 -34.08 16.13
CA ARG A 55 -18.76 -34.76 16.10
C ARG A 55 -17.60 -33.83 15.77
N GLY A 56 -17.87 -32.69 15.12
CA GLY A 56 -16.92 -31.63 14.83
C GLY A 56 -17.56 -30.55 13.96
N VAL A 57 -16.87 -29.42 13.85
CA VAL A 57 -17.32 -28.24 13.09
C VAL A 57 -16.22 -27.78 12.15
N VAL A 58 -16.57 -27.53 10.89
CA VAL A 58 -15.69 -26.90 9.90
C VAL A 58 -16.23 -25.52 9.56
N ILE A 59 -15.38 -24.50 9.63
CA ILE A 59 -15.68 -23.16 9.12
C ILE A 59 -15.03 -23.02 7.74
N HIS A 60 -15.83 -22.65 6.74
CA HIS A 60 -15.45 -22.52 5.34
C HIS A 60 -16.05 -21.23 4.76
N SER A 61 -15.56 -20.75 3.63
CA SER A 61 -16.09 -19.56 2.94
C SER A 61 -16.60 -19.91 1.55
N ALA A 62 -17.76 -19.38 1.15
CA ALA A 62 -18.26 -19.52 -0.23
C ALA A 62 -17.67 -18.48 -1.20
N LYS A 63 -16.98 -17.44 -0.70
CA LYS A 63 -16.50 -16.34 -1.55
C LYS A 63 -15.25 -16.77 -2.33
N PRO A 64 -15.20 -16.55 -3.66
CA PRO A 64 -13.98 -16.80 -4.44
C PRO A 64 -12.78 -15.98 -3.98
N SER A 65 -13.02 -14.79 -3.42
CA SER A 65 -11.97 -13.87 -2.92
C SER A 65 -11.17 -14.43 -1.73
N GLY A 66 -11.69 -15.44 -1.03
CA GLY A 66 -11.01 -16.09 0.09
C GLY A 66 -11.88 -16.31 1.33
N PHE A 67 -11.22 -16.66 2.42
CA PHE A 67 -11.83 -17.00 3.70
C PHE A 67 -12.57 -15.83 4.35
N ALA A 68 -11.84 -14.77 4.74
CA ALA A 68 -12.38 -13.55 5.34
C ALA A 68 -11.33 -12.43 5.34
N VAL A 69 -11.76 -11.20 5.09
CA VAL A 69 -10.88 -10.02 4.91
C VAL A 69 -10.69 -9.17 6.18
N GLY A 70 -11.32 -9.56 7.28
CA GLY A 70 -11.19 -8.88 8.58
C GLY A 70 -12.51 -8.30 9.08
N ALA A 71 -12.43 -7.36 10.01
CA ALA A 71 -13.59 -6.61 10.49
C ALA A 71 -14.16 -5.71 9.38
N ASP A 72 -15.46 -5.39 9.47
CA ASP A 72 -16.00 -4.30 8.66
C ASP A 72 -15.46 -2.95 9.15
N ILE A 73 -14.56 -2.34 8.37
CA ILE A 73 -13.88 -1.10 8.74
C ILE A 73 -14.86 0.08 8.81
N ARG A 74 -15.96 0.07 8.04
CA ARG A 74 -16.96 1.14 8.08
C ARG A 74 -17.71 1.13 9.40
N GLU A 75 -18.12 -0.04 9.86
CA GLU A 75 -18.70 -0.17 11.21
C GLU A 75 -17.69 0.20 12.30
N PHE A 76 -16.42 -0.16 12.15
CA PHE A 76 -15.40 0.23 13.11
C PHE A 76 -15.23 1.75 13.25
N VAL A 77 -15.30 2.50 12.15
CA VAL A 77 -15.31 3.96 12.16
C VAL A 77 -16.54 4.48 12.92
N GLU A 78 -17.72 3.90 12.67
CA GLU A 78 -18.94 4.27 13.37
C GLU A 78 -18.86 4.00 14.88
N TYR A 79 -18.26 2.87 15.28
CA TYR A 79 -18.01 2.58 16.69
C TYR A 79 -17.07 3.61 17.33
N ALA A 80 -16.06 4.09 16.60
CA ALA A 80 -15.16 5.12 17.06
C ALA A 80 -15.85 6.48 17.22
N HIS A 81 -16.81 6.81 16.34
CA HIS A 81 -17.62 8.03 16.43
C HIS A 81 -18.62 7.97 17.59
N THR A 82 -19.28 6.83 17.79
CA THR A 82 -20.28 6.63 18.86
C THR A 82 -19.67 6.30 20.22
N GLY A 83 -18.35 6.07 20.31
CA GLY A 83 -17.66 5.70 21.55
C GLY A 83 -17.89 4.26 21.99
N THR A 84 -18.39 3.38 21.11
CA THR A 84 -18.77 1.99 21.40
C THR A 84 -17.70 0.96 21.00
N VAL A 85 -16.48 1.40 20.68
CA VAL A 85 -15.38 0.53 20.21
C VAL A 85 -15.08 -0.60 21.18
N LEU A 86 -14.98 -0.31 22.49
CA LEU A 86 -14.63 -1.31 23.49
C LEU A 86 -15.67 -2.44 23.56
N GLU A 87 -16.95 -2.07 23.63
CA GLU A 87 -18.06 -3.02 23.68
C GLU A 87 -18.08 -3.93 22.46
N ASN A 88 -17.91 -3.38 21.26
CA ASN A 88 -17.91 -4.16 20.02
C ASN A 88 -16.71 -5.12 19.91
N ILE A 89 -15.53 -4.71 20.42
CA ILE A 89 -14.38 -5.60 20.52
C ILE A 89 -14.66 -6.74 21.50
N GLU A 90 -15.20 -6.42 22.68
CA GLU A 90 -15.55 -7.42 23.70
C GLU A 90 -16.61 -8.40 23.19
N ASN A 91 -17.59 -7.93 22.40
CA ASN A 91 -18.55 -8.81 21.72
C ASN A 91 -17.85 -9.81 20.79
N GLY A 92 -17.01 -9.33 19.87
CA GLY A 92 -16.28 -10.24 18.96
C GLY A 92 -15.35 -11.20 19.69
N GLN A 93 -14.66 -10.74 20.74
CA GLN A 93 -13.84 -11.61 21.60
C GLN A 93 -14.66 -12.70 22.28
N ARG A 94 -15.86 -12.37 22.77
CA ARG A 94 -16.79 -13.30 23.40
C ARG A 94 -17.26 -14.37 22.42
N VAL A 95 -17.70 -13.99 21.21
CA VAL A 95 -18.12 -14.95 20.16
C VAL A 95 -16.97 -15.92 19.83
N PHE A 96 -15.75 -15.40 19.66
CA PHE A 96 -14.60 -16.24 19.34
C PHE A 96 -14.15 -17.11 20.52
N ASP A 97 -14.31 -16.65 21.76
CA ASP A 97 -14.03 -17.47 22.94
C ASP A 97 -15.07 -18.58 23.12
N ASN A 98 -16.35 -18.32 22.83
CA ASN A 98 -17.41 -19.33 22.77
C ASN A 98 -17.07 -20.41 21.74
N LEU A 99 -16.68 -20.01 20.52
CA LEU A 99 -16.24 -20.93 19.47
C LEU A 99 -15.04 -21.78 19.92
N ALA A 100 -14.05 -21.16 20.58
CA ALA A 100 -12.86 -21.86 21.07
C ALA A 100 -13.16 -22.87 22.20
N ARG A 101 -14.27 -22.68 22.92
CA ARG A 101 -14.71 -23.54 24.04
C ARG A 101 -15.65 -24.66 23.62
N LEU A 102 -16.12 -24.71 22.37
CA LEU A 102 -16.99 -25.78 21.90
C LEU A 102 -16.43 -27.16 22.30
N PRO A 103 -17.27 -28.08 22.81
CA PRO A 103 -16.85 -29.40 23.28
C PRO A 103 -16.59 -30.39 22.14
N CYS A 104 -16.24 -29.90 20.94
CA CYS A 104 -15.92 -30.71 19.77
C CYS A 104 -14.71 -30.12 19.00
N PRO A 105 -14.08 -30.89 18.10
CA PRO A 105 -13.05 -30.37 17.20
C PRO A 105 -13.61 -29.29 16.26
N THR A 106 -12.93 -28.14 16.19
CA THR A 106 -13.24 -27.06 15.24
C THR A 106 -12.09 -26.87 14.26
N VAL A 107 -12.40 -26.78 12.96
CA VAL A 107 -11.41 -26.64 11.87
C VAL A 107 -11.74 -25.42 11.02
N ALA A 108 -10.77 -24.51 10.82
CA ALA A 108 -10.87 -23.47 9.80
C ALA A 108 -10.29 -23.97 8.47
N ALA A 109 -11.09 -23.97 7.41
CA ALA A 109 -10.70 -24.33 6.05
C ALA A 109 -10.43 -23.05 5.23
N ILE A 110 -9.15 -22.73 5.03
CA ILE A 110 -8.69 -21.42 4.56
C ILE A 110 -8.26 -21.48 3.10
N HIS A 111 -8.92 -20.71 2.23
CA HIS A 111 -8.43 -20.36 0.89
C HIS A 111 -8.33 -18.84 0.73
N GLY A 112 -7.52 -18.38 -0.22
CA GLY A 112 -7.42 -16.96 -0.55
C GLY A 112 -7.06 -16.06 0.63
N ALA A 113 -7.63 -14.86 0.69
CA ALA A 113 -7.39 -13.92 1.77
C ALA A 113 -8.01 -14.39 3.10
N CYS A 114 -7.17 -14.47 4.14
CA CYS A 114 -7.54 -14.66 5.54
C CYS A 114 -6.80 -13.59 6.36
N MET A 115 -7.45 -12.45 6.55
CA MET A 115 -6.80 -11.23 7.05
C MET A 115 -7.50 -10.71 8.30
N GLY A 116 -6.71 -10.15 9.22
CA GLY A 116 -7.19 -9.53 10.45
C GLY A 116 -8.15 -10.41 11.24
N GLY A 117 -9.36 -9.91 11.50
CA GLY A 117 -10.44 -10.66 12.13
C GLY A 117 -10.73 -12.04 11.52
N GLY A 118 -10.51 -12.25 10.22
CA GLY A 118 -10.60 -13.57 9.58
C GLY A 118 -9.54 -14.54 10.09
N THR A 119 -8.31 -14.07 10.27
CA THR A 119 -7.25 -14.84 10.95
C THR A 119 -7.61 -15.07 12.42
N GLU A 120 -8.20 -14.09 13.10
CA GLU A 120 -8.62 -14.25 14.50
C GLU A 120 -9.73 -15.30 14.67
N LEU A 121 -10.68 -15.37 13.73
CA LEU A 121 -11.69 -16.44 13.63
C LEU A 121 -11.02 -17.81 13.43
N ALA A 122 -10.04 -17.89 12.52
CA ALA A 122 -9.27 -19.11 12.30
C ALA A 122 -8.42 -19.51 13.52
N LEU A 123 -7.94 -18.54 14.31
CA LEU A 123 -7.21 -18.76 15.56
C LEU A 123 -8.14 -19.21 16.70
N ALA A 124 -9.42 -18.86 16.66
CA ALA A 124 -10.42 -19.37 17.58
C ALA A 124 -10.74 -20.86 17.34
N CYS A 125 -10.57 -21.34 16.11
CA CYS A 125 -10.68 -22.77 15.80
C CYS A 125 -9.53 -23.59 16.43
N ARG A 126 -9.78 -24.86 16.76
CA ARG A 126 -8.76 -25.76 17.34
C ARG A 126 -7.70 -26.14 16.31
N LEU A 127 -8.11 -26.34 15.06
CA LEU A 127 -7.27 -26.75 13.93
C LEU A 127 -7.48 -25.81 12.73
N ARG A 128 -6.48 -25.73 11.86
CA ARG A 128 -6.52 -24.96 10.61
C ARG A 128 -5.96 -25.78 9.46
N ILE A 129 -6.62 -25.75 8.31
CA ILE A 129 -6.11 -26.27 7.04
C ILE A 129 -6.13 -25.15 6.00
N ALA A 130 -5.12 -25.09 5.13
CA ALA A 130 -5.02 -24.05 4.12
C ALA A 130 -4.80 -24.62 2.72
N ALA A 131 -5.38 -24.00 1.69
CA ALA A 131 -5.11 -24.33 0.30
C ALA A 131 -3.68 -23.94 -0.08
N ASP A 132 -2.93 -24.82 -0.76
CA ASP A 132 -1.60 -24.53 -1.35
C ASP A 132 -1.75 -23.67 -2.61
N ASP A 133 -2.23 -22.45 -2.41
CA ASP A 133 -2.42 -21.47 -3.47
C ASP A 133 -1.64 -20.18 -3.16
N GLU A 134 -1.20 -19.49 -4.20
CA GLU A 134 -0.49 -18.22 -4.06
C GLU A 134 -1.38 -17.11 -3.49
N ALA A 135 -2.68 -17.14 -3.81
CA ALA A 135 -3.69 -16.25 -3.26
C ALA A 135 -3.92 -16.49 -1.76
N THR A 136 -3.53 -17.66 -1.22
CA THR A 136 -3.66 -17.95 0.20
C THR A 136 -2.71 -17.07 1.02
N LYS A 137 -3.26 -16.03 1.66
CA LYS A 137 -2.55 -15.09 2.53
C LYS A 137 -3.21 -15.09 3.90
N ILE A 138 -2.47 -15.44 4.95
CA ILE A 138 -2.95 -15.51 6.33
C ILE A 138 -2.19 -14.49 7.17
N GLY A 139 -2.85 -13.46 7.68
CA GLY A 139 -2.16 -12.36 8.35
C GLY A 139 -3.01 -11.50 9.28
N LEU A 140 -2.33 -10.66 10.06
CA LEU A 140 -2.88 -9.71 11.03
C LEU A 140 -2.34 -8.30 10.72
N PRO A 141 -2.94 -7.59 9.73
CA PRO A 141 -2.44 -6.32 9.21
C PRO A 141 -2.91 -5.08 10.00
N GLU A 142 -3.54 -5.24 11.16
CA GLU A 142 -4.20 -4.17 11.92
C GLU A 142 -3.29 -2.98 12.25
N VAL A 143 -1.98 -3.21 12.39
CA VAL A 143 -0.98 -2.13 12.57
C VAL A 143 -0.94 -1.13 11.43
N MET A 144 -1.33 -1.54 10.22
CA MET A 144 -1.46 -0.67 9.05
C MET A 144 -2.65 0.29 9.17
N LEU A 145 -3.61 0.00 10.07
CA LEU A 145 -4.76 0.84 10.40
C LEU A 145 -4.55 1.64 11.70
N GLY A 146 -3.33 1.62 12.25
CA GLY A 146 -3.01 2.32 13.50
C GLY A 146 -3.59 1.68 14.76
N ILE A 147 -4.05 0.43 14.67
CA ILE A 147 -4.50 -0.41 15.78
C ILE A 147 -3.71 -1.72 15.82
N HIS A 148 -4.07 -2.68 16.67
CA HIS A 148 -3.52 -4.03 16.63
C HIS A 148 -4.67 -5.04 16.71
N PRO A 149 -4.42 -6.35 16.51
CA PRO A 149 -5.48 -7.37 16.56
C PRO A 149 -6.31 -7.24 17.84
N GLY A 150 -7.63 -7.34 17.71
CA GLY A 150 -8.61 -7.01 18.74
C GLY A 150 -9.54 -8.15 19.16
N TRP A 151 -9.73 -9.17 18.33
CA TRP A 151 -10.55 -10.34 18.64
C TRP A 151 -9.74 -11.56 19.08
N GLY A 152 -8.60 -11.32 19.73
CA GLY A 152 -7.75 -12.32 20.36
C GLY A 152 -6.52 -12.73 19.56
N GLY A 153 -6.20 -12.08 18.46
CA GLY A 153 -5.02 -12.35 17.64
C GLY A 153 -3.72 -12.14 18.40
N SER A 154 -3.61 -11.03 19.15
CA SER A 154 -2.40 -10.76 19.96
C SER A 154 -2.27 -11.72 21.15
N ALA A 155 -3.38 -12.32 21.57
CA ALA A 155 -3.42 -13.30 22.65
C ALA A 155 -3.17 -14.74 22.17
N ARG A 156 -3.78 -15.15 21.04
CA ARG A 156 -3.79 -16.53 20.53
C ARG A 156 -2.59 -16.82 19.64
N LEU A 157 -2.18 -15.91 18.77
CA LEU A 157 -1.10 -16.18 17.80
C LEU A 157 0.26 -16.44 18.47
N PRO A 158 0.74 -15.62 19.43
CA PRO A 158 1.99 -15.92 20.13
C PRO A 158 1.96 -17.25 20.87
N ARG A 159 0.81 -17.65 21.42
CA ARG A 159 0.62 -18.95 22.09
C ARG A 159 0.57 -20.13 21.12
N LEU A 160 0.29 -19.86 19.85
CA LEU A 160 0.20 -20.86 18.79
C LEU A 160 1.59 -21.15 18.19
N ILE A 161 2.29 -20.12 17.73
CA ILE A 161 3.54 -20.26 16.95
C ILE A 161 4.80 -19.73 17.66
N GLY A 162 4.64 -19.16 18.85
CA GLY A 162 5.71 -18.50 19.60
C GLY A 162 5.92 -17.04 19.20
N ALA A 163 6.40 -16.25 20.15
CA ALA A 163 6.59 -14.81 19.96
C ALA A 163 7.56 -14.44 18.81
N PRO A 164 8.66 -15.17 18.54
CA PRO A 164 9.59 -14.83 17.46
C PRO A 164 8.99 -14.90 16.05
N ASP A 165 7.96 -15.72 15.81
CA ASP A 165 7.25 -15.73 14.52
C ASP A 165 5.99 -14.84 14.56
N ALA A 166 5.29 -14.80 15.70
CA ALA A 166 4.04 -14.05 15.85
C ALA A 166 4.24 -12.53 15.86
N LEU A 167 5.18 -12.02 16.66
CA LEU A 167 5.36 -10.57 16.82
C LEU A 167 5.80 -9.90 15.52
N PRO A 168 6.78 -10.41 14.74
CA PRO A 168 7.13 -9.79 13.45
C PRO A 168 5.95 -9.77 12.47
N ALA A 169 5.12 -10.82 12.43
CA ALA A 169 3.95 -10.86 11.56
C ALA A 169 2.93 -9.78 11.93
N MET A 170 2.62 -9.62 13.22
CA MET A 170 1.66 -8.60 13.69
C MET A 170 2.24 -7.18 13.65
N LEU A 171 3.54 -6.99 13.93
CA LEU A 171 4.19 -5.67 13.93
C LEU A 171 4.45 -5.12 12.52
N THR A 172 4.50 -5.99 11.51
CA THR A 172 4.69 -5.59 10.11
C THR A 172 3.45 -5.76 9.24
N GLY A 173 2.41 -6.43 9.76
CA GLY A 173 1.22 -6.81 9.00
C GLY A 173 1.46 -7.80 7.86
N LYS A 174 2.68 -8.35 7.71
CA LYS A 174 3.03 -9.21 6.59
C LYS A 174 2.35 -10.58 6.71
N PRO A 175 1.57 -11.00 5.71
CA PRO A 175 0.89 -12.29 5.77
C PRO A 175 1.85 -13.46 5.51
N PHE A 176 1.49 -14.61 6.05
CA PHE A 176 2.08 -15.90 5.69
C PHE A 176 1.40 -16.44 4.43
N ASN A 177 2.19 -17.08 3.55
CA ASN A 177 1.62 -17.99 2.56
C ASN A 177 1.34 -19.36 3.20
N ALA A 178 0.57 -20.23 2.52
CA ALA A 178 0.17 -21.53 3.05
C ALA A 178 1.34 -22.39 3.57
N ARG A 179 2.41 -22.51 2.78
CA ARG A 179 3.59 -23.32 3.12
C ARG A 179 4.34 -22.77 4.34
N ARG A 180 4.58 -21.46 4.40
CA ARG A 180 5.23 -20.84 5.56
C ARG A 180 4.33 -20.93 6.80
N ALA A 181 3.02 -20.74 6.65
CA ALA A 181 2.06 -20.88 7.74
C ALA A 181 2.10 -22.30 8.34
N LYS A 182 2.23 -23.33 7.49
CA LYS A 182 2.42 -24.72 7.93
C LYS A 182 3.76 -24.94 8.64
N ALA A 183 4.85 -24.39 8.09
CA ALA A 183 6.19 -24.52 8.67
C ALA A 183 6.29 -23.94 10.09
N VAL A 184 5.68 -22.77 10.34
CA VAL A 184 5.68 -22.12 11.67
C VAL A 184 4.61 -22.68 12.62
N GLY A 185 3.72 -23.55 12.14
CA GLY A 185 2.64 -24.14 12.95
C GLY A 185 1.38 -23.29 13.10
N LEU A 186 1.23 -22.24 12.27
CA LEU A 186 -0.02 -21.47 12.18
C LEU A 186 -1.12 -22.34 11.54
N VAL A 187 -0.77 -23.12 10.53
CA VAL A 187 -1.66 -24.04 9.84
C VAL A 187 -1.26 -25.49 10.17
N ASP A 188 -2.25 -26.32 10.47
CA ASP A 188 -2.07 -27.72 10.86
C ASP A 188 -1.99 -28.66 9.65
N ARG A 189 -2.49 -28.29 8.47
CA ARG A 189 -2.33 -29.05 7.21
C ARG A 189 -2.45 -28.15 5.98
N VAL A 190 -1.79 -28.52 4.88
CA VAL A 190 -1.98 -27.88 3.58
C VAL A 190 -2.61 -28.90 2.64
N ALA A 191 -3.56 -28.47 1.80
CA ALA A 191 -4.26 -29.30 0.82
C ALA A 191 -4.34 -28.59 -0.54
N ARG A 192 -4.65 -29.34 -1.59
CA ARG A 192 -4.98 -28.74 -2.88
C ARG A 192 -6.31 -27.97 -2.78
N PRO A 193 -6.52 -26.89 -3.54
CA PRO A 193 -7.74 -26.09 -3.45
C PRO A 193 -9.04 -26.91 -3.62
N ASP A 194 -9.05 -27.87 -4.54
CA ASP A 194 -10.18 -28.76 -4.85
C ASP A 194 -10.47 -29.79 -3.74
N GLU A 195 -9.49 -30.10 -2.89
CA GLU A 195 -9.62 -31.08 -1.79
C GLU A 195 -9.82 -30.43 -0.42
N LEU A 196 -9.74 -29.10 -0.32
CA LEU A 196 -9.65 -28.37 0.94
C LEU A 196 -10.76 -28.76 1.93
N LEU A 197 -12.01 -28.81 1.48
CA LEU A 197 -13.15 -29.10 2.35
C LEU A 197 -13.20 -30.57 2.78
N ALA A 198 -12.92 -31.51 1.86
CA ALA A 198 -12.86 -32.94 2.18
C ALA A 198 -11.77 -33.21 3.24
N GLU A 199 -10.61 -32.60 3.08
CA GLU A 199 -9.49 -32.73 4.00
C GLU A 199 -9.75 -32.03 5.35
N ALA A 200 -10.47 -30.90 5.35
CA ALA A 200 -10.93 -30.25 6.56
C ALA A 200 -11.86 -31.16 7.40
N ARG A 201 -12.80 -31.84 6.74
CA ARG A 201 -13.71 -32.80 7.40
C ARG A 201 -12.95 -33.99 7.95
N GLN A 202 -12.00 -34.54 7.20
CA GLN A 202 -11.14 -35.62 7.70
C GLN A 202 -10.35 -35.18 8.94
N LEU A 203 -9.80 -33.96 8.93
CA LEU A 203 -9.07 -33.39 10.07
C LEU A 203 -9.98 -33.17 11.29
N ALA A 204 -11.25 -32.80 11.10
CA ALA A 204 -12.23 -32.70 12.18
C ALA A 204 -12.53 -34.07 12.81
N ARG A 205 -12.65 -35.12 11.99
CA ARG A 205 -12.88 -36.50 12.45
C ARG A 205 -11.67 -37.12 13.14
N ARG A 206 -10.46 -36.81 12.67
CA ARG A 206 -9.19 -37.32 13.22
C ARG A 206 -8.24 -36.16 13.54
N PRO A 207 -8.46 -35.44 14.65
CA PRO A 207 -7.60 -34.34 15.07
C PRO A 207 -6.15 -34.76 15.23
N THR A 208 -5.25 -34.05 14.54
CA THR A 208 -3.80 -34.27 14.69
C THR A 208 -3.23 -33.43 15.83
N ARG A 209 -2.26 -33.98 16.58
CA ARG A 209 -1.48 -33.20 17.55
C ARG A 209 -0.31 -32.51 16.86
N ARG A 210 0.00 -31.28 17.28
CA ARG A 210 1.18 -30.56 16.80
C ARG A 210 2.48 -31.20 17.31
N PRO A 211 3.58 -31.08 16.54
CA PRO A 211 4.91 -31.48 16.97
C PRO A 211 5.30 -30.87 18.33
N LEU A 212 6.00 -31.66 19.15
CA LEU A 212 6.45 -31.24 20.48
C LEU A 212 7.32 -29.98 20.42
N ALA A 213 8.22 -29.89 19.44
CA ALA A 213 9.11 -28.74 19.27
C ALA A 213 8.36 -27.42 19.07
N GLN A 214 7.31 -27.41 18.23
CA GLN A 214 6.49 -26.21 18.00
C GLN A 214 5.74 -25.80 19.28
N ARG A 215 5.18 -26.77 20.01
CA ARG A 215 4.48 -26.54 21.28
C ARG A 215 5.43 -26.01 22.36
N ALA A 216 6.64 -26.58 22.46
CA ALA A 216 7.66 -26.17 23.41
C ALA A 216 8.14 -24.73 23.13
N LYS A 217 8.40 -24.39 21.87
CA LYS A 217 8.74 -23.02 21.44
C LYS A 217 7.64 -22.03 21.81
N ALA A 218 6.39 -22.34 21.48
CA ALA A 218 5.26 -21.47 21.78
C ALA A 218 5.08 -21.26 23.29
N TRP A 219 5.26 -22.31 24.10
CA TRP A 219 5.22 -22.21 25.55
C TRP A 219 6.38 -21.39 26.12
N ALA A 220 7.62 -21.73 25.78
CA ALA A 220 8.83 -21.13 26.34
C ALA A 220 8.88 -19.61 26.11
N THR A 221 8.48 -19.16 24.91
CA THR A 221 8.51 -17.74 24.51
C THR A 221 7.38 -16.89 25.09
N ASN A 222 6.39 -17.50 25.77
CA ASN A 222 5.25 -16.80 26.38
C ASN A 222 5.22 -16.88 27.91
N THR A 223 6.25 -17.44 28.54
CA THR A 223 6.44 -17.38 30.00
C THR A 223 6.64 -15.94 30.47
N LEU A 224 6.39 -15.65 31.76
CA LEU A 224 6.64 -14.31 32.31
C LEU A 224 8.12 -13.88 32.18
N PRO A 225 9.12 -14.71 32.55
CA PRO A 225 10.52 -14.34 32.42
C PRO A 225 10.95 -14.11 30.97
N ALA A 226 10.54 -15.00 30.04
CA ALA A 226 10.89 -14.83 28.63
C ALA A 226 10.36 -13.52 28.05
N ARG A 227 9.14 -13.12 28.44
CA ARG A 227 8.54 -11.86 27.99
C ARG A 227 9.23 -10.63 28.56
N ALA A 228 9.65 -10.68 29.83
CA ALA A 228 10.44 -9.61 30.44
C ALA A 228 11.77 -9.38 29.72
N ILE A 229 12.39 -10.43 29.18
CA ILE A 229 13.65 -10.36 28.42
C ILE A 229 13.41 -9.92 26.97
N LEU A 230 12.42 -10.51 26.29
CA LEU A 230 12.18 -10.28 24.86
C LEU A 230 11.51 -8.93 24.56
N ALA A 231 10.62 -8.44 25.43
CA ALA A 231 9.88 -7.20 25.16
C ALA A 231 10.78 -5.97 24.95
N PRO A 232 11.82 -5.71 25.78
CA PRO A 232 12.78 -4.62 25.53
C PRO A 232 13.50 -4.75 24.19
N MET A 233 13.89 -5.97 23.80
CA MET A 233 14.59 -6.22 22.52
C MET A 233 13.68 -5.92 21.33
N VAL A 234 12.45 -6.44 21.35
CA VAL A 234 11.46 -6.20 20.29
C VAL A 234 11.10 -4.71 20.22
N ARG A 235 10.99 -4.04 21.38
CA ARG A 235 10.74 -2.60 21.44
C ARG A 235 11.88 -1.79 20.81
N LYS A 236 13.14 -2.13 21.09
CA LYS A 236 14.32 -1.49 20.47
C LYS A 236 14.34 -1.70 18.95
N GLN A 237 14.08 -2.93 18.49
CA GLN A 237 14.01 -3.24 17.06
C GLN A 237 12.87 -2.50 16.34
N THR A 238 11.74 -2.30 17.04
CA THR A 238 10.59 -1.56 16.52
C THR A 238 10.90 -0.05 16.45
N ALA A 239 11.49 0.52 17.51
CA ALA A 239 11.90 1.93 17.57
C ALA A 239 12.95 2.29 16.50
N ALA A 240 13.76 1.34 16.06
CA ALA A 240 14.71 1.53 14.96
C ALA A 240 14.02 1.68 13.58
N LYS A 241 12.75 1.28 13.44
CA LYS A 241 12.01 1.32 12.17
C LYS A 241 10.90 2.34 12.17
N VAL A 242 10.25 2.57 13.32
CA VAL A 242 9.12 3.48 13.46
C VAL A 242 9.22 4.28 14.75
N ARG A 243 8.76 5.52 14.70
CA ARG A 243 8.65 6.42 15.85
C ARG A 243 7.36 6.15 16.61
N LYS A 244 7.43 6.05 17.95
CA LYS A 244 6.25 5.77 18.80
C LYS A 244 5.23 6.90 18.73
N GLU A 245 5.71 8.13 18.58
CA GLU A 245 4.88 9.34 18.48
C GLU A 245 4.03 9.32 17.22
N HIS A 246 4.54 8.74 16.13
CA HIS A 246 3.82 8.65 14.85
C HIS A 246 2.93 7.40 14.81
N TYR A 247 3.46 6.27 15.28
CA TYR A 247 2.85 4.96 15.20
C TYR A 247 2.84 4.29 16.57
N PRO A 248 1.83 4.57 17.43
CA PRO A 248 1.77 4.01 18.78
C PRO A 248 1.37 2.52 18.82
N ALA A 249 0.64 2.02 17.81
CA ALA A 249 0.08 0.66 17.82
C ALA A 249 1.10 -0.48 17.93
N PRO A 250 2.24 -0.48 17.21
CA PRO A 250 3.28 -1.49 17.39
C PRO A 250 3.80 -1.58 18.84
N PHE A 251 3.96 -0.43 19.51
CA PHE A 251 4.43 -0.38 20.89
C PHE A 251 3.34 -0.86 21.86
N ALA A 252 2.10 -0.45 21.64
CA ALA A 252 0.95 -0.91 22.43
C ALA A 252 0.76 -2.44 22.33
N LEU A 253 0.95 -3.02 21.14
CA LEU A 253 0.94 -4.47 20.93
C LEU A 253 2.02 -5.19 21.76
N ILE A 254 3.25 -4.67 21.77
CA ILE A 254 4.35 -5.21 22.59
C ILE A 254 3.98 -5.13 24.07
N ASP A 255 3.36 -4.03 24.50
CA ASP A 255 2.99 -3.79 25.90
C ASP A 255 1.86 -4.71 26.37
N VAL A 256 0.87 -4.97 25.52
CA VAL A 256 -0.22 -5.93 25.79
C VAL A 256 0.36 -7.34 25.92
N TRP A 257 1.22 -7.75 24.97
CA TRP A 257 1.84 -9.07 24.99
C TRP A 257 2.75 -9.25 26.23
N ALA A 258 3.56 -8.24 26.56
CA ALA A 258 4.46 -8.27 27.71
C ALA A 258 3.69 -8.40 29.03
N ARG A 259 2.60 -7.64 29.21
CA ARG A 259 1.78 -7.62 30.44
C ARG A 259 0.82 -8.79 30.61
N GLY A 260 0.54 -9.56 29.56
CA GLY A 260 -0.43 -10.67 29.63
C GLY A 260 -0.13 -11.69 30.75
N GLY A 261 -1.14 -12.28 31.39
CA GLY A 261 -0.91 -13.39 32.33
C GLY A 261 -0.93 -14.77 31.68
N SER A 262 -0.99 -15.83 32.47
CA SER A 262 -1.24 -17.19 31.95
C SER A 262 -2.67 -17.36 31.42
N SER A 263 -3.62 -16.60 31.97
CA SER A 263 -5.04 -16.60 31.59
C SER A 263 -5.28 -15.95 30.22
N ILE A 264 -6.04 -16.64 29.37
CA ILE A 264 -6.48 -16.08 28.08
C ILE A 264 -7.43 -14.89 28.29
N GLN A 265 -8.33 -14.97 29.26
CA GLN A 265 -9.32 -13.93 29.54
C GLN A 265 -8.67 -12.61 29.94
N GLN A 266 -7.61 -12.66 30.75
CA GLN A 266 -6.86 -11.47 31.10
C GLN A 266 -6.21 -10.81 29.88
N ARG A 267 -5.68 -11.62 28.94
CA ARG A 267 -5.05 -11.12 27.72
C ARG A 267 -6.07 -10.46 26.80
N LEU A 268 -7.23 -11.09 26.60
CA LEU A 268 -8.33 -10.53 25.81
C LEU A 268 -8.78 -9.17 26.37
N ARG A 269 -8.95 -9.04 27.69
CA ARG A 269 -9.26 -7.75 28.33
C ARG A 269 -8.18 -6.68 28.13
N LEU A 270 -6.89 -7.04 28.23
CA LEU A 270 -5.80 -6.09 27.98
C LEU A 270 -5.75 -5.64 26.51
N GLU A 271 -5.98 -6.58 25.59
CA GLU A 271 -6.06 -6.34 24.15
C GLU A 271 -7.21 -5.37 23.82
N ALA A 272 -8.43 -5.67 24.30
CA ALA A 272 -9.61 -4.85 24.02
C ALA A 272 -9.44 -3.39 24.48
N LYS A 273 -8.97 -3.19 25.72
CA LYS A 273 -8.69 -1.85 26.26
C LYS A 273 -7.62 -1.10 25.46
N SER A 274 -6.61 -1.81 24.99
CA SER A 274 -5.52 -1.21 24.20
C SER A 274 -6.00 -0.78 22.81
N VAL A 275 -6.73 -1.65 22.11
CA VAL A 275 -7.29 -1.32 20.78
C VAL A 275 -8.30 -0.17 20.88
N ALA A 276 -9.20 -0.20 21.87
CA ALA A 276 -10.15 0.89 22.09
C ALA A 276 -9.45 2.24 22.34
N LYS A 277 -8.34 2.25 23.09
CA LYS A 277 -7.52 3.46 23.28
C LYS A 277 -6.80 3.90 21.99
N LEU A 278 -6.31 2.97 21.18
CA LEU A 278 -5.65 3.31 19.92
C LEU A 278 -6.63 3.88 18.89
N ALA A 279 -7.86 3.36 18.86
CA ALA A 279 -8.92 3.80 17.94
C ALA A 279 -9.28 5.29 18.09
N THR A 280 -9.05 5.88 19.27
CA THR A 280 -9.30 7.32 19.50
C THR A 280 -8.16 8.22 19.03
N THR A 281 -7.01 7.66 18.63
CA THR A 281 -5.84 8.44 18.22
C THR A 281 -6.01 9.03 16.82
N PRO A 282 -5.46 10.24 16.53
CA PRO A 282 -5.44 10.79 15.18
C PRO A 282 -4.75 9.87 14.17
N THR A 283 -3.68 9.18 14.59
CA THR A 283 -2.97 8.20 13.76
C THR A 283 -3.91 7.11 13.25
N ALA A 284 -4.71 6.49 14.12
CA ALA A 284 -5.63 5.43 13.70
C ALA A 284 -6.68 5.96 12.71
N ARG A 285 -7.26 7.13 12.98
CA ARG A 285 -8.23 7.78 12.09
C ARG A 285 -7.63 8.04 10.70
N ASN A 286 -6.42 8.60 10.64
CA ASN A 286 -5.75 8.93 9.39
C ASN A 286 -5.31 7.67 8.61
N LEU A 287 -4.85 6.62 9.30
CA LEU A 287 -4.48 5.37 8.63
C LEU A 287 -5.71 4.59 8.11
N ILE A 288 -6.84 4.65 8.81
CA ILE A 288 -8.13 4.12 8.31
C ILE A 288 -8.61 4.94 7.11
N ARG A 289 -8.51 6.27 7.17
CA ARG A 289 -8.77 7.14 6.01
C ARG A 289 -7.92 6.73 4.80
N ILE A 290 -6.62 6.52 4.97
CA ILE A 290 -5.72 6.07 3.89
C ILE A 290 -6.16 4.73 3.29
N PHE A 291 -6.64 3.80 4.12
CA PHE A 291 -7.23 2.57 3.61
C PHE A 291 -8.42 2.85 2.68
N PHE A 292 -9.35 3.72 3.07
CA PHE A 292 -10.47 4.11 2.20
C PHE A 292 -10.04 4.88 0.95
N LEU A 293 -9.04 5.76 1.05
CA LEU A 293 -8.45 6.42 -0.11
C LEU A 293 -7.87 5.39 -1.10
N GLN A 294 -7.16 4.37 -0.58
CA GLN A 294 -6.64 3.29 -1.40
C GLN A 294 -7.75 2.49 -2.10
N GLU A 295 -8.81 2.14 -1.37
CA GLU A 295 -9.96 1.43 -1.93
C GLU A 295 -10.71 2.28 -2.96
N ARG A 296 -10.81 3.60 -2.73
CA ARG A 296 -11.38 4.54 -3.70
C ARG A 296 -10.57 4.54 -5.00
N LEU A 297 -9.25 4.69 -4.95
CA LEU A 297 -8.41 4.65 -6.16
C LEU A 297 -8.53 3.31 -6.92
N LYS A 298 -8.58 2.17 -6.21
CA LYS A 298 -8.85 0.85 -6.84
C LYS A 298 -10.26 0.77 -7.44
N GLY A 299 -11.21 1.48 -6.85
CA GLY A 299 -12.60 1.57 -7.27
C GLY A 299 -12.79 2.37 -8.56
N LEU A 300 -11.91 3.34 -8.85
CA LEU A 300 -11.97 4.16 -10.07
C LEU A 300 -11.88 3.33 -11.36
N GLY A 301 -11.10 2.24 -11.34
CA GLY A 301 -11.06 1.23 -12.42
C GLY A 301 -12.04 0.07 -12.23
N GLY A 302 -13.03 0.20 -11.35
CA GLY A 302 -14.04 -0.83 -11.06
C GLY A 302 -15.16 -0.88 -12.08
N GLY A 303 -15.70 -2.08 -12.35
CA GLY A 303 -16.86 -2.26 -13.22
C GLY A 303 -16.64 -2.00 -14.71
N THR A 304 -15.40 -1.71 -15.12
CA THR A 304 -15.02 -1.48 -16.52
C THR A 304 -14.04 -2.57 -16.97
N GLU A 305 -14.30 -3.20 -18.11
CA GLU A 305 -13.33 -4.09 -18.75
C GLU A 305 -12.31 -3.24 -19.52
N HIS A 306 -11.01 -3.47 -19.30
CA HIS A 306 -9.97 -2.68 -19.95
C HIS A 306 -9.77 -3.04 -21.44
N GLY A 307 -10.14 -4.25 -21.86
CA GLY A 307 -9.96 -4.75 -23.23
C GLY A 307 -8.50 -5.06 -23.62
N ILE A 308 -7.52 -4.51 -22.91
CA ILE A 308 -6.09 -4.66 -23.21
C ILE A 308 -5.58 -6.09 -22.93
N LYS A 309 -4.96 -6.71 -23.93
CA LYS A 309 -4.24 -7.99 -23.86
C LYS A 309 -2.77 -7.82 -24.19
N HIS A 310 -2.46 -7.02 -25.21
CA HIS A 310 -1.09 -6.75 -25.67
C HIS A 310 -0.69 -5.30 -25.37
N VAL A 311 0.43 -5.15 -24.65
CA VAL A 311 1.06 -3.87 -24.34
C VAL A 311 2.33 -3.73 -25.16
N HIS A 312 2.44 -2.67 -25.96
CA HIS A 312 3.68 -2.33 -26.64
C HIS A 312 4.37 -1.19 -25.92
N VAL A 313 5.64 -1.35 -25.54
CA VAL A 313 6.40 -0.30 -24.83
C VAL A 313 7.55 0.18 -25.71
N VAL A 314 7.61 1.49 -25.96
CA VAL A 314 8.66 2.11 -26.76
C VAL A 314 9.65 2.85 -25.86
N GLY A 315 10.91 2.40 -25.89
CA GLY A 315 12.00 2.86 -25.02
C GLY A 315 12.37 1.79 -23.99
N ALA A 316 13.55 1.19 -24.12
CA ALA A 316 14.08 0.15 -23.24
C ALA A 316 15.02 0.67 -22.14
N GLY A 317 14.95 1.99 -21.88
CA GLY A 317 15.56 2.60 -20.70
C GLY A 317 15.02 2.02 -19.40
N THR A 318 15.43 2.60 -18.27
CA THR A 318 15.03 2.09 -16.94
C THR A 318 13.50 2.03 -16.79
N MET A 319 12.78 3.09 -17.16
CA MET A 319 11.32 3.16 -17.00
C MET A 319 10.58 2.21 -17.94
N GLY A 320 10.78 2.32 -19.26
CA GLY A 320 10.06 1.47 -20.21
C GLY A 320 10.37 -0.02 -20.04
N GLY A 321 11.62 -0.37 -19.74
CA GLY A 321 11.99 -1.75 -19.39
C GLY A 321 11.25 -2.27 -18.14
N ASP A 322 11.14 -1.46 -17.09
CA ASP A 322 10.44 -1.82 -15.85
C ASP A 322 8.91 -1.88 -16.02
N ILE A 323 8.33 -0.98 -16.84
CA ILE A 323 6.89 -1.01 -17.22
C ILE A 323 6.59 -2.29 -18.00
N ALA A 324 7.42 -2.63 -18.99
CA ALA A 324 7.27 -3.83 -19.79
C ALA A 324 7.37 -5.10 -18.93
N ALA A 325 8.40 -5.17 -18.07
CA ALA A 325 8.60 -6.27 -17.14
C ALA A 325 7.40 -6.41 -16.18
N TRP A 326 6.93 -5.32 -15.59
CA TRP A 326 5.81 -5.38 -14.65
C TRP A 326 4.50 -5.82 -15.32
N SER A 327 4.22 -5.35 -16.52
CA SER A 327 3.04 -5.74 -17.29
C SER A 327 3.07 -7.23 -17.65
N ALA A 328 4.22 -7.75 -18.11
CA ALA A 328 4.40 -9.17 -18.39
C ALA A 328 4.25 -10.05 -17.13
N LEU A 329 4.81 -9.60 -15.99
CA LEU A 329 4.63 -10.27 -14.69
C LEU A 329 3.16 -10.35 -14.27
N LYS A 330 2.35 -9.36 -14.67
CA LYS A 330 0.92 -9.28 -14.38
C LYS A 330 0.04 -10.03 -15.37
N GLY A 331 0.62 -10.64 -16.40
CA GLY A 331 -0.06 -11.58 -17.29
C GLY A 331 -0.38 -11.06 -18.67
N PHE A 332 0.07 -9.84 -19.02
CA PHE A 332 -0.12 -9.24 -20.34
C PHE A 332 0.95 -9.72 -21.31
N ASP A 333 0.60 -9.86 -22.59
CA ASP A 333 1.59 -9.98 -23.65
C ASP A 333 2.27 -8.63 -23.86
N VAL A 334 3.60 -8.63 -23.97
CA VAL A 334 4.38 -7.40 -24.01
C VAL A 334 5.45 -7.45 -25.09
N THR A 335 5.51 -6.40 -25.91
CA THR A 335 6.63 -6.16 -26.82
C THR A 335 7.38 -4.91 -26.37
N LEU A 336 8.72 -4.99 -26.36
CA LEU A 336 9.60 -3.91 -25.94
C LEU A 336 10.48 -3.48 -27.10
N GLN A 337 10.28 -2.24 -27.55
CA GLN A 337 11.00 -1.63 -28.65
C GLN A 337 12.06 -0.65 -28.14
N ASP A 338 13.21 -0.63 -28.80
CA ASP A 338 14.18 0.47 -28.80
C ASP A 338 14.91 0.47 -30.15
N ARG A 339 15.74 1.48 -30.40
CA ARG A 339 16.43 1.70 -31.68
C ARG A 339 17.33 0.53 -32.10
N GLU A 340 17.93 -0.15 -31.14
CA GLU A 340 18.86 -1.26 -31.35
C GLU A 340 18.73 -2.30 -30.24
N LEU A 341 19.00 -3.56 -30.57
CA LEU A 341 18.89 -4.69 -29.65
C LEU A 341 19.72 -4.51 -28.37
N ARG A 342 20.90 -3.88 -28.48
CA ARG A 342 21.80 -3.58 -27.34
C ARG A 342 21.15 -2.75 -26.22
N PHE A 343 20.09 -1.99 -26.52
CA PHE A 343 19.34 -1.23 -25.51
C PHE A 343 18.20 -2.05 -24.89
N VAL A 344 17.67 -3.03 -25.63
CA VAL A 344 16.58 -3.92 -25.19
C VAL A 344 17.09 -5.07 -24.30
N GLU A 345 18.23 -5.66 -24.64
CA GLU A 345 18.81 -6.81 -23.92
C GLU A 345 19.01 -6.55 -22.41
N PRO A 346 19.57 -5.40 -21.97
CA PRO A 346 19.71 -5.10 -20.55
C PRO A 346 18.35 -5.04 -19.82
N ALA A 347 17.31 -4.51 -20.47
CA ALA A 347 15.97 -4.45 -19.90
C ALA A 347 15.36 -5.84 -19.72
N ILE A 348 15.50 -6.73 -20.71
CA ILE A 348 15.04 -8.12 -20.62
C ILE A 348 15.79 -8.88 -19.52
N ALA A 349 17.10 -8.67 -19.38
CA ALA A 349 17.89 -9.28 -18.30
C ALA A 349 17.42 -8.82 -16.91
N ARG A 350 17.15 -7.52 -16.74
CA ARG A 350 16.55 -6.98 -15.49
C ARG A 350 15.16 -7.57 -15.24
N ALA A 351 14.32 -7.71 -16.27
CA ALA A 351 13.01 -8.32 -16.17
C ALA A 351 13.08 -9.78 -15.68
N ARG A 352 13.99 -10.58 -16.25
CA ARG A 352 14.24 -11.96 -15.82
C ARG A 352 14.60 -12.03 -14.33
N THR A 353 15.49 -11.15 -13.87
CA THR A 353 15.90 -11.07 -12.46
C THR A 353 14.71 -10.72 -11.54
N LEU A 354 13.84 -9.80 -11.98
CA LEU A 354 12.60 -9.48 -11.29
C LEU A 354 11.67 -10.70 -11.21
N PHE A 355 11.52 -11.44 -12.31
CA PHE A 355 10.66 -12.62 -12.38
C PHE A 355 11.16 -13.73 -11.46
N GLU A 356 12.46 -14.05 -11.44
CA GLU A 356 13.05 -15.03 -10.51
C GLU A 356 12.81 -14.65 -9.03
N LYS A 357 12.89 -13.36 -8.73
CA LYS A 357 12.65 -12.84 -7.38
C LYS A 357 11.19 -12.99 -6.96
N LYS A 358 10.23 -12.70 -7.86
CA LYS A 358 8.80 -12.61 -7.55
C LYS A 358 8.04 -13.92 -7.77
N LEU A 359 8.38 -14.68 -8.81
CA LEU A 359 7.70 -15.91 -9.22
C LEU A 359 8.53 -17.11 -8.79
N LYS A 360 8.04 -17.86 -7.81
CA LYS A 360 8.75 -19.05 -7.27
C LYS A 360 8.39 -20.35 -7.97
N ALA A 361 7.29 -20.37 -8.72
CA ALA A 361 6.86 -21.52 -9.49
C ALA A 361 7.50 -21.49 -10.89
N PRO A 362 8.25 -22.53 -11.32
CA PRO A 362 8.94 -22.55 -12.62
C PRO A 362 8.03 -22.25 -13.80
N ALA A 363 6.85 -22.89 -13.88
CA ALA A 363 5.91 -22.66 -14.98
C ALA A 363 5.42 -21.20 -15.08
N LYS A 364 5.24 -20.51 -13.94
CA LYS A 364 4.85 -19.09 -13.93
C LYS A 364 6.00 -18.19 -14.37
N PHE A 365 7.22 -18.52 -13.95
CA PHE A 365 8.42 -17.83 -14.38
C PHE A 365 8.60 -17.91 -15.90
N GLU A 366 8.55 -19.12 -16.48
CA GLU A 366 8.66 -19.32 -17.93
C GLU A 366 7.53 -18.61 -18.70
N ALA A 367 6.29 -18.66 -18.19
CA ALA A 367 5.18 -17.93 -18.79
C ALA A 367 5.39 -16.40 -18.77
N ALA A 368 5.95 -15.83 -17.70
CA ALA A 368 6.26 -14.40 -17.65
C ALA A 368 7.41 -14.03 -18.60
N VAL A 369 8.43 -14.87 -18.72
CA VAL A 369 9.51 -14.70 -19.70
C VAL A 369 8.98 -14.72 -21.13
N ALA A 370 8.12 -15.69 -21.46
CA ALA A 370 7.56 -15.83 -22.82
C ALA A 370 6.65 -14.65 -23.23
N ARG A 371 6.02 -13.98 -22.25
CA ARG A 371 5.18 -12.79 -22.50
C ARG A 371 5.97 -11.55 -22.88
N LEU A 372 7.22 -11.41 -22.45
CA LEU A 372 8.04 -10.22 -22.73
C LEU A 372 8.99 -10.49 -23.90
N ARG A 373 8.72 -9.85 -25.05
CA ARG A 373 9.47 -10.06 -26.30
C ARG A 373 10.19 -8.78 -26.73
N ALA A 374 11.44 -8.91 -27.18
CA ALA A 374 12.14 -7.82 -27.86
C ALA A 374 11.51 -7.56 -29.22
N ASP A 375 11.36 -6.28 -29.58
CA ASP A 375 10.79 -5.88 -30.87
C ASP A 375 11.46 -4.59 -31.38
N VAL A 376 12.70 -4.72 -31.86
CA VAL A 376 13.49 -3.57 -32.36
C VAL A 376 12.83 -2.91 -33.57
N GLU A 377 12.14 -3.71 -34.40
CA GLU A 377 11.49 -3.24 -35.62
C GLU A 377 10.14 -2.56 -35.37
N GLY A 378 9.59 -2.68 -34.15
CA GLY A 378 8.30 -2.09 -33.78
C GLY A 378 7.09 -2.76 -34.43
N LYS A 379 7.22 -4.03 -34.85
CA LYS A 379 6.13 -4.77 -35.51
C LYS A 379 4.93 -5.00 -34.60
N GLY A 380 5.15 -5.05 -33.30
CA GLY A 380 4.14 -5.27 -32.29
C GLY A 380 3.24 -4.06 -32.03
N VAL A 381 3.48 -2.91 -32.66
CA VAL A 381 2.62 -1.72 -32.54
C VAL A 381 1.24 -1.98 -33.15
N ALA A 382 1.18 -2.62 -34.33
CA ALA A 382 -0.07 -2.88 -35.04
C ALA A 382 -1.02 -3.84 -34.29
N ASP A 383 -0.46 -4.71 -33.44
CA ASP A 383 -1.21 -5.68 -32.63
C ASP A 383 -1.51 -5.16 -31.20
N ALA A 384 -1.10 -3.94 -30.87
CA ALA A 384 -1.16 -3.42 -29.50
C ALA A 384 -2.51 -2.79 -29.16
N ASP A 385 -3.14 -3.23 -28.07
CA ASP A 385 -4.31 -2.55 -27.51
C ASP A 385 -3.91 -1.26 -26.75
N LEU A 386 -2.68 -1.23 -26.25
CA LEU A 386 -2.07 -0.11 -25.53
C LEU A 386 -0.59 0.01 -25.90
N ALA A 387 -0.21 1.14 -26.53
CA ALA A 387 1.18 1.53 -26.69
C ALA A 387 1.58 2.53 -25.59
N ILE A 388 2.71 2.30 -24.92
CA ILE A 388 3.26 3.17 -23.90
C ILE A 388 4.61 3.70 -24.38
N GLU A 389 4.68 5.00 -24.61
CA GLU A 389 5.91 5.71 -24.92
C GLU A 389 6.66 6.04 -23.62
N ALA A 390 7.94 5.65 -23.56
CA ALA A 390 8.85 5.88 -22.44
C ALA A 390 10.27 6.23 -22.94
N ILE A 391 10.36 7.05 -23.98
CA ILE A 391 11.60 7.62 -24.50
C ILE A 391 12.01 8.87 -23.70
N PHE A 392 13.18 9.42 -24.00
CA PHE A 392 13.72 10.60 -23.32
C PHE A 392 12.79 11.82 -23.45
N GLU A 393 12.87 12.74 -22.49
CA GLU A 393 12.02 13.94 -22.40
C GLU A 393 12.43 14.98 -23.45
N ASN A 394 11.94 14.81 -24.68
CA ASN A 394 12.05 15.77 -25.76
C ASN A 394 10.75 15.77 -26.59
N PRO A 395 10.03 16.91 -26.68
CA PRO A 395 8.77 17.01 -27.40
C PRO A 395 8.86 16.55 -28.86
N GLU A 396 9.88 17.01 -29.59
CA GLU A 396 10.01 16.73 -31.02
C GLU A 396 10.22 15.23 -31.30
N ALA A 397 11.06 14.57 -30.49
CA ALA A 397 11.29 13.13 -30.58
C ALA A 397 10.01 12.33 -30.26
N LYS A 398 9.22 12.78 -29.28
CA LYS A 398 7.94 12.16 -28.92
C LYS A 398 6.91 12.35 -30.02
N HIS A 399 6.74 13.56 -30.57
CA HIS A 399 5.84 13.80 -31.71
C HIS A 399 6.23 12.99 -32.95
N ALA A 400 7.53 12.92 -33.26
CA ALA A 400 8.02 12.12 -34.37
C ALA A 400 7.69 10.63 -34.19
N LEU A 401 7.81 10.12 -32.97
CA LEU A 401 7.42 8.75 -32.64
C LEU A 401 5.90 8.54 -32.72
N TYR A 402 5.09 9.48 -32.24
CA TYR A 402 3.65 9.36 -32.32
C TYR A 402 3.15 9.32 -33.77
N ALA A 403 3.78 10.11 -34.65
CA ALA A 403 3.47 10.11 -36.08
C ALA A 403 3.78 8.78 -36.77
N THR A 404 4.66 7.93 -36.22
CA THR A 404 4.93 6.59 -36.75
C THR A 404 4.06 5.50 -36.12
N ILE A 405 3.65 5.67 -34.85
CA ILE A 405 2.80 4.73 -34.13
C ILE A 405 1.33 4.86 -34.54
N GLU A 406 0.78 6.08 -34.48
CA GLU A 406 -0.65 6.32 -34.63
C GLU A 406 -1.26 5.75 -35.93
N PRO A 407 -0.60 5.81 -37.11
CA PRO A 407 -1.16 5.26 -38.35
C PRO A 407 -1.32 3.73 -38.36
N GLN A 408 -0.67 3.02 -37.43
CA GLN A 408 -0.74 1.56 -37.35
C GLN A 408 -1.97 1.08 -36.57
N PHE A 409 -2.59 1.96 -35.79
CA PHE A 409 -3.80 1.66 -35.01
C PHE A 409 -5.04 1.56 -35.92
N GLN A 410 -5.86 0.54 -35.69
CA GLN A 410 -7.01 0.19 -36.54
C GLN A 410 -8.36 0.59 -35.92
N SER A 411 -8.49 0.61 -34.59
CA SER A 411 -9.76 0.89 -33.90
C SER A 411 -9.63 1.84 -32.71
N ASP A 412 -9.63 1.29 -31.49
CA ASP A 412 -9.78 1.94 -30.20
C ASP A 412 -8.55 1.69 -29.32
N GLU A 413 -7.41 1.39 -29.94
CA GLU A 413 -6.11 1.27 -29.29
C GLU A 413 -5.71 2.59 -28.63
N ILE A 414 -5.02 2.48 -27.49
CA ILE A 414 -4.64 3.62 -26.66
C ILE A 414 -3.16 3.95 -26.91
N LEU A 415 -2.86 5.24 -27.14
CA LEU A 415 -1.49 5.75 -27.07
C LEU A 415 -1.30 6.43 -25.72
N ALA A 416 -0.35 5.96 -24.92
CA ALA A 416 -0.03 6.55 -23.63
C ALA A 416 1.40 7.09 -23.61
N SER A 417 1.61 8.26 -23.00
CA SER A 417 2.95 8.76 -22.68
C SER A 417 3.27 8.57 -21.20
N ASN A 418 4.46 8.04 -20.91
CA ASN A 418 5.08 8.07 -19.58
C ASN A 418 5.99 9.32 -19.46
N THR A 419 5.51 10.48 -19.88
CA THR A 419 6.21 11.75 -19.59
C THR A 419 6.06 12.11 -18.12
N SER A 420 7.05 12.80 -17.55
CA SER A 420 7.07 13.26 -16.16
C SER A 420 6.92 14.78 -15.99
N SER A 421 7.06 15.55 -17.08
CA SER A 421 7.06 17.02 -17.00
C SER A 421 6.44 17.73 -18.19
N ILE A 422 6.45 17.14 -19.40
CA ILE A 422 5.92 17.80 -20.59
C ILE A 422 4.38 17.80 -20.52
N PRO A 423 3.72 18.96 -20.69
CA PRO A 423 2.27 19.03 -20.72
C PRO A 423 1.67 18.16 -21.83
N LEU A 424 0.63 17.38 -21.53
CA LEU A 424 -0.02 16.55 -22.55
C LEU A 424 -0.68 17.38 -23.66
N ASP A 425 -1.11 18.60 -23.35
CA ASP A 425 -1.65 19.52 -24.34
C ASP A 425 -0.64 19.91 -25.43
N GLU A 426 0.66 19.84 -25.12
CA GLU A 426 1.73 19.98 -26.11
C GLU A 426 1.95 18.66 -26.86
N LEU A 427 2.04 17.54 -26.15
CA LEU A 427 2.31 16.22 -26.74
C LEU A 427 1.19 15.71 -27.66
N ARG A 428 -0.06 16.10 -27.41
CA ARG A 428 -1.19 15.70 -28.26
C ARG A 428 -1.23 16.45 -29.61
N GLN A 429 -0.49 17.55 -29.75
CA GLN A 429 -0.52 18.33 -30.98
C GLN A 429 -0.03 17.48 -32.16
N GLY A 430 -0.77 17.54 -33.27
CA GLY A 430 -0.46 16.76 -34.47
C GLY A 430 -0.99 15.33 -34.48
N LEU A 431 -1.55 14.82 -33.37
CA LEU A 431 -2.27 13.54 -33.37
C LEU A 431 -3.58 13.65 -34.17
N LYS A 432 -3.89 12.63 -34.97
CA LYS A 432 -5.15 12.50 -35.71
C LYS A 432 -6.30 12.02 -34.82
N ALA A 433 -6.00 11.25 -33.79
CA ALA A 433 -6.96 10.67 -32.86
C ALA A 433 -6.61 11.00 -31.39
N PRO A 434 -6.52 12.29 -31.02
CA PRO A 434 -6.12 12.70 -29.66
C PRO A 434 -7.08 12.19 -28.57
N GLN A 435 -8.32 11.83 -28.91
CA GLN A 435 -9.27 11.24 -27.97
C GLN A 435 -8.85 9.88 -27.41
N ARG A 436 -7.85 9.23 -28.01
CA ARG A 436 -7.25 7.96 -27.54
C ARG A 436 -5.86 8.13 -26.93
N PHE A 437 -5.43 9.38 -26.75
CA PHE A 437 -4.13 9.72 -26.17
C PHE A 437 -4.28 10.15 -24.71
N LEU A 438 -3.42 9.65 -23.83
CA LEU A 438 -3.39 10.06 -22.42
C LEU A 438 -2.00 9.88 -21.82
N GLY A 439 -1.81 10.33 -20.58
CA GLY A 439 -0.58 10.07 -19.84
C GLY A 439 -0.77 8.90 -18.89
N LEU A 440 0.19 7.98 -18.89
CA LEU A 440 0.35 6.99 -17.83
C LEU A 440 1.70 7.25 -17.17
N HIS A 441 1.71 8.14 -16.18
CA HIS A 441 2.94 8.50 -15.49
C HIS A 441 3.20 7.51 -14.34
N PHE A 442 4.16 6.62 -14.58
CA PHE A 442 4.67 5.65 -13.62
C PHE A 442 5.81 6.25 -12.78
N PHE A 443 5.96 5.75 -11.55
CA PHE A 443 7.03 6.16 -10.65
C PHE A 443 8.11 5.07 -10.52
N ASN A 444 9.38 5.47 -10.55
CA ASN A 444 10.52 4.59 -10.38
C ASN A 444 10.78 4.27 -8.88
N PRO A 445 11.00 3.00 -8.47
CA PRO A 445 10.89 1.76 -9.27
C PRO A 445 9.46 1.28 -9.45
N VAL A 446 9.11 0.89 -10.68
CA VAL A 446 7.75 0.47 -11.06
C VAL A 446 7.28 -0.69 -10.18
N ALA A 447 8.13 -1.64 -9.82
CA ALA A 447 7.73 -2.78 -8.98
C ALA A 447 7.38 -2.42 -7.52
N GLN A 448 7.75 -1.22 -7.05
CA GLN A 448 7.59 -0.78 -5.65
C GLN A 448 6.57 0.34 -5.51
N MET A 449 6.54 1.29 -6.45
CA MET A 449 5.64 2.43 -6.38
C MET A 449 4.21 2.04 -6.75
N PRO A 450 3.21 2.29 -5.90
CA PRO A 450 1.85 1.83 -6.14
C PRO A 450 1.05 2.75 -7.08
N LEU A 451 1.35 4.04 -7.11
CA LEU A 451 0.58 5.04 -7.85
C LEU A 451 0.92 5.05 -9.35
N ILE A 452 -0.08 5.35 -10.18
CA ILE A 452 0.08 5.85 -11.56
C ILE A 452 -0.81 7.09 -11.68
N GLU A 453 -0.27 8.19 -12.16
CA GLU A 453 -1.06 9.35 -12.57
C GLU A 453 -1.62 9.08 -13.97
N VAL A 454 -2.95 9.02 -14.09
CA VAL A 454 -3.67 8.92 -15.36
C VAL A 454 -4.00 10.34 -15.78
N VAL A 455 -3.16 10.87 -16.68
CA VAL A 455 -3.15 12.29 -17.02
C VAL A 455 -4.09 12.54 -18.20
N ARG A 456 -5.05 13.45 -18.03
CA ARG A 456 -6.03 13.85 -19.04
C ARG A 456 -5.71 15.20 -19.68
N HIS A 457 -6.12 15.36 -20.92
CA HIS A 457 -6.18 16.63 -21.65
C HIS A 457 -7.62 16.88 -22.14
N ASP A 458 -7.87 18.04 -22.73
CA ASP A 458 -9.22 18.51 -23.12
C ASP A 458 -9.97 17.60 -24.12
N ALA A 459 -9.25 16.95 -25.04
CA ALA A 459 -9.82 16.10 -26.08
C ALA A 459 -9.94 14.60 -25.73
N LEU A 460 -9.49 14.15 -24.54
CA LEU A 460 -9.51 12.74 -24.15
C LEU A 460 -10.96 12.20 -24.04
N ASP A 461 -11.22 11.04 -24.63
CA ASP A 461 -12.49 10.33 -24.44
C ASP A 461 -12.58 9.75 -23.01
N PRO A 462 -13.61 10.10 -22.22
CA PRO A 462 -13.83 9.52 -20.89
C PRO A 462 -13.91 7.98 -20.86
N ALA A 463 -14.33 7.34 -21.95
CA ALA A 463 -14.33 5.88 -22.06
C ALA A 463 -12.91 5.30 -22.12
N ILE A 464 -12.00 5.98 -22.82
CA ILE A 464 -10.58 5.61 -22.89
C ILE A 464 -9.90 5.83 -21.54
N GLU A 465 -10.20 6.94 -20.86
CA GLU A 465 -9.72 7.19 -19.49
C GLU A 465 -10.12 6.03 -18.57
N LYS A 466 -11.41 5.62 -18.58
CA LYS A 466 -11.89 4.48 -17.78
C LYS A 466 -11.18 3.16 -18.10
N ARG A 467 -10.90 2.88 -19.37
CA ARG A 467 -10.12 1.69 -19.78
C ARG A 467 -8.70 1.74 -19.20
N ALA A 468 -8.05 2.90 -19.22
CA ALA A 468 -6.73 3.10 -18.62
C ALA A 468 -6.75 2.93 -17.09
N LEU A 469 -7.76 3.48 -16.40
CA LEU A 469 -7.96 3.26 -14.96
C LEU A 469 -8.13 1.76 -14.63
N ALA A 470 -8.91 1.04 -15.44
CA ALA A 470 -9.10 -0.40 -15.31
C ALA A 470 -7.82 -1.20 -15.58
N PHE A 471 -7.01 -0.79 -16.56
CA PHE A 471 -5.69 -1.37 -16.82
C PHE A 471 -4.73 -1.19 -15.64
N CYS A 472 -4.61 0.03 -15.10
CA CYS A 472 -3.80 0.32 -13.92
C CYS A 472 -4.18 -0.59 -12.74
N LYS A 473 -5.48 -0.79 -12.50
CA LYS A 473 -5.97 -1.74 -11.50
C LYS A 473 -5.56 -3.19 -11.82
N ALA A 474 -5.69 -3.63 -13.07
CA ALA A 474 -5.34 -4.99 -13.49
C ALA A 474 -3.84 -5.31 -13.28
N ILE A 475 -2.96 -4.34 -13.49
CA ILE A 475 -1.53 -4.47 -13.15
C ILE A 475 -1.23 -4.24 -11.66
N GLY A 476 -2.25 -4.09 -10.81
CA GLY A 476 -2.13 -3.96 -9.36
C GLY A 476 -1.59 -2.61 -8.90
N LYS A 477 -1.90 -1.54 -9.64
CA LYS A 477 -1.55 -0.15 -9.35
C LYS A 477 -2.77 0.65 -8.91
N LEU A 478 -2.50 1.81 -8.30
CA LEU A 478 -3.50 2.77 -7.85
C LEU A 478 -3.54 3.90 -8.87
N PRO A 479 -4.56 3.95 -9.74
CA PRO A 479 -4.69 5.06 -10.66
C PRO A 479 -5.23 6.30 -9.94
N VAL A 480 -4.64 7.47 -10.19
CA VAL A 480 -5.20 8.77 -9.84
C VAL A 480 -5.43 9.58 -11.12
N PRO A 481 -6.68 9.94 -11.46
CA PRO A 481 -6.98 10.86 -12.56
C PRO A 481 -6.43 12.24 -12.23
N VAL A 482 -5.65 12.83 -13.13
CA VAL A 482 -5.07 14.17 -12.96
C VAL A 482 -5.14 14.97 -14.26
N LYS A 483 -5.32 16.29 -14.15
CA LYS A 483 -5.23 17.21 -15.28
C LYS A 483 -3.78 17.33 -15.78
N GLY A 484 -3.59 17.48 -17.09
CA GLY A 484 -2.29 17.65 -17.74
C GLY A 484 -1.59 18.99 -17.52
N THR A 485 -1.53 19.49 -16.29
CA THR A 485 -0.72 20.68 -15.95
C THR A 485 0.77 20.33 -15.89
N PRO A 486 1.71 21.30 -16.04
CA PRO A 486 3.13 21.05 -15.86
C PRO A 486 3.42 20.32 -14.54
N GLY A 487 4.07 19.15 -14.62
CA GLY A 487 4.41 18.32 -13.46
C GLY A 487 3.24 17.61 -12.79
N PHE A 488 2.06 17.64 -13.42
CA PHE A 488 0.82 16.99 -13.01
C PHE A 488 0.47 17.32 -11.55
N LEU A 489 0.28 16.31 -10.70
CA LEU A 489 0.00 16.50 -9.29
C LEU A 489 1.26 16.27 -8.44
N VAL A 490 1.89 15.10 -8.58
CA VAL A 490 2.94 14.64 -7.66
C VAL A 490 4.22 15.45 -7.81
N ASN A 491 4.73 15.62 -9.02
CA ASN A 491 5.99 16.34 -9.25
C ASN A 491 5.81 17.84 -8.97
N ARG A 492 4.67 18.40 -9.37
CA ARG A 492 4.28 19.79 -9.07
C ARG A 492 4.32 20.10 -7.58
N ILE A 493 3.71 19.24 -6.75
CA ILE A 493 3.67 19.39 -5.28
C ILE A 493 5.01 19.10 -4.62
N LEU A 494 5.77 18.12 -5.12
CA LEU A 494 7.06 17.73 -4.54
C LEU A 494 8.17 18.75 -4.80
N MET A 495 8.13 19.45 -5.93
CA MET A 495 9.20 20.34 -6.36
C MET A 495 9.50 21.47 -5.35
N PRO A 496 8.52 22.23 -4.83
CA PRO A 496 8.78 23.25 -3.80
C PRO A 496 9.51 22.72 -2.57
N TYR A 497 9.20 21.49 -2.13
CA TYR A 497 9.86 20.84 -1.00
C TYR A 497 11.34 20.55 -1.28
N LEU A 498 11.65 20.00 -2.46
CA LEU A 498 13.04 19.70 -2.86
C LEU A 498 13.85 20.98 -3.09
N MET A 499 13.26 21.98 -3.75
CA MET A 499 13.93 23.25 -4.01
C MET A 499 14.25 23.98 -2.70
N GLU A 500 13.34 24.01 -1.74
CA GLU A 500 13.61 24.66 -0.45
C GLU A 500 14.64 23.89 0.39
N ALA A 501 14.64 22.54 0.33
CA ALA A 501 15.69 21.74 0.97
C ALA A 501 17.07 22.01 0.35
N MET A 502 17.15 22.19 -0.96
CA MET A 502 18.40 22.57 -1.64
C MET A 502 18.85 23.98 -1.28
N ARG A 503 17.92 24.94 -1.10
CA ARG A 503 18.25 26.28 -0.59
C ARG A 503 18.81 26.23 0.83
N LEU A 504 18.15 25.50 1.72
CA LEU A 504 18.63 25.27 3.09
C LEU A 504 20.03 24.62 3.10
N TYR A 505 20.28 23.66 2.21
CA TYR A 505 21.59 23.05 2.06
C TYR A 505 22.66 24.07 1.63
N ASN A 506 22.33 24.94 0.65
CA ASN A 506 23.22 26.02 0.20
C ASN A 506 23.42 27.12 1.24
N GLU A 507 22.47 27.32 2.15
CA GLU A 507 22.59 28.19 3.33
C GLU A 507 23.48 27.58 4.44
N GLY A 508 24.03 26.38 4.23
CA GLY A 508 24.97 25.73 5.15
C GLY A 508 24.32 24.78 6.15
N VAL A 509 23.02 24.45 6.00
CA VAL A 509 22.39 23.43 6.84
C VAL A 509 22.91 22.05 6.42
N PRO A 510 23.49 21.24 7.35
CA PRO A 510 24.02 19.93 7.00
C PRO A 510 22.92 19.02 6.44
N GLY A 511 23.20 18.34 5.31
CA GLY A 511 22.26 17.40 4.69
C GLY A 511 21.65 16.36 5.64
N PRO A 512 22.44 15.74 6.54
CA PRO A 512 21.88 14.76 7.49
C PRO A 512 20.89 15.38 8.48
N VAL A 513 20.99 16.68 8.77
CA VAL A 513 20.01 17.42 9.59
C VAL A 513 18.71 17.60 8.80
N LEU A 514 18.78 18.04 7.54
CA LEU A 514 17.59 18.16 6.68
C LEU A 514 16.85 16.83 6.56
N ASP A 515 17.60 15.74 6.30
CA ASP A 515 17.04 14.40 6.23
C ASP A 515 16.39 13.95 7.54
N ARG A 516 17.05 14.24 8.68
CA ARG A 516 16.54 13.91 10.02
C ARG A 516 15.26 14.67 10.33
N GLU A 517 15.20 15.96 10.04
CA GLU A 517 14.03 16.79 10.34
C GLU A 517 12.84 16.43 9.44
N ALA A 518 13.05 16.11 8.16
CA ALA A 518 12.01 15.58 7.30
C ALA A 518 11.48 14.20 7.77
N LYS A 519 12.37 13.29 8.18
CA LYS A 519 11.98 11.98 8.76
C LYS A 519 11.27 12.14 10.11
N LYS A 520 11.64 13.17 10.90
CA LYS A 520 10.98 13.53 12.16
C LYS A 520 9.60 14.14 11.91
N PHE A 521 9.38 14.87 10.82
CA PHE A 521 8.05 15.30 10.40
C PHE A 521 7.16 14.10 10.00
N GLY A 522 7.77 13.11 9.33
CA GLY A 522 7.12 11.85 8.95
C GLY A 522 7.38 11.37 7.52
N MET A 523 8.25 12.06 6.76
CA MET A 523 8.60 11.65 5.39
C MET A 523 9.38 10.32 5.40
N PRO A 524 9.17 9.43 4.41
CA PRO A 524 9.84 8.12 4.34
C PRO A 524 11.35 8.24 4.07
N MET A 525 11.74 9.29 3.34
CA MET A 525 13.11 9.60 2.98
C MET A 525 13.36 11.09 3.23
N GLY A 526 14.61 11.44 3.55
CA GLY A 526 15.00 12.83 3.67
C GLY A 526 15.19 13.47 2.30
N PRO A 527 15.08 14.80 2.16
CA PRO A 527 15.07 15.46 0.86
C PRO A 527 16.41 15.35 0.12
N ILE A 528 17.53 15.34 0.84
CA ILE A 528 18.86 15.25 0.24
C ILE A 528 19.10 13.82 -0.28
N GLU A 529 18.77 12.83 0.56
CA GLU A 529 18.80 11.41 0.18
C GLU A 529 17.85 11.11 -0.99
N LEU A 530 16.68 11.77 -1.02
CA LEU A 530 15.68 11.64 -2.08
C LEU A 530 16.18 12.23 -3.40
N ALA A 531 16.71 13.44 -3.40
CA ALA A 531 17.26 14.09 -4.60
C ALA A 531 18.38 13.25 -5.23
N ASP A 532 19.30 12.70 -4.43
CA ASP A 532 20.36 11.81 -4.91
C ASP A 532 19.83 10.46 -5.43
N THR A 533 18.73 9.96 -4.85
CA THR A 533 18.14 8.68 -5.27
C THR A 533 17.39 8.82 -6.59
N VAL A 534 16.66 9.93 -6.77
CA VAL A 534 15.98 10.27 -8.02
C VAL A 534 17.00 10.57 -9.12
N GLY A 535 18.03 11.34 -8.77
CA GLY A 535 19.07 11.81 -9.67
C GLY A 535 18.99 13.31 -9.85
N LEU A 536 20.13 13.99 -9.62
CA LEU A 536 20.20 15.45 -9.68
C LEU A 536 19.94 16.02 -11.08
N ASP A 537 20.20 15.23 -12.13
CA ASP A 537 19.92 15.60 -13.52
C ASP A 537 18.41 15.60 -13.81
N VAL A 538 17.68 14.63 -13.25
CA VAL A 538 16.22 14.60 -13.31
C VAL A 538 15.65 15.77 -12.52
N CYS A 539 16.14 16.01 -11.30
CA CYS A 539 15.72 17.18 -10.51
C CYS A 539 15.98 18.49 -11.25
N ALA A 540 17.12 18.63 -11.94
CA ALA A 540 17.43 19.82 -12.74
C ALA A 540 16.49 19.96 -13.94
N SER A 541 16.24 18.87 -14.68
CA SER A 541 15.36 18.89 -15.86
C SER A 541 13.93 19.27 -15.48
N VAL A 542 13.36 18.60 -14.47
CA VAL A 542 12.00 18.90 -13.99
C VAL A 542 11.97 20.30 -13.35
N GLY A 543 13.03 20.70 -12.66
CA GLY A 543 13.16 22.04 -12.08
C GLY A 543 13.14 23.14 -13.15
N LYS A 544 13.81 22.95 -14.28
CA LYS A 544 13.81 23.90 -15.41
C LYS A 544 12.41 24.09 -16.01
N GLU A 545 11.63 23.01 -16.08
CA GLU A 545 10.26 23.05 -16.59
C GLU A 545 9.29 23.69 -15.60
N LEU A 546 9.36 23.29 -14.32
CA LEU A 546 8.36 23.69 -13.32
C LEU A 546 8.66 25.02 -12.62
N ALA A 547 9.92 25.40 -12.46
CA ALA A 547 10.27 26.59 -11.70
C ALA A 547 9.63 27.88 -12.29
N PRO A 548 9.64 28.11 -13.62
CA PRO A 548 8.94 29.26 -14.21
C PRO A 548 7.43 29.23 -13.93
N PHE A 549 6.80 28.07 -14.10
CA PHE A 549 5.37 27.88 -13.85
C PHE A 549 4.99 28.12 -12.38
N LEU A 550 5.85 27.69 -11.45
CA LEU A 550 5.63 27.81 -10.01
C LEU A 550 6.04 29.17 -9.43
N GLY A 551 6.67 30.05 -10.22
CA GLY A 551 7.26 31.30 -9.76
C GLY A 551 8.44 31.10 -8.80
N LEU A 552 9.22 30.03 -9.01
CA LEU A 552 10.38 29.68 -8.20
C LEU A 552 11.68 29.88 -9.00
N GLU A 553 12.78 30.14 -8.32
CA GLU A 553 14.11 30.12 -8.95
C GLU A 553 14.83 28.81 -8.63
N ILE A 554 15.63 28.31 -9.58
CA ILE A 554 16.41 27.10 -9.37
C ILE A 554 17.59 27.40 -8.42
N PRO A 555 17.79 26.65 -7.33
CA PRO A 555 18.92 26.86 -6.44
C PRO A 555 20.27 26.66 -7.14
N ALA A 556 21.25 27.51 -6.81
CA ALA A 556 22.62 27.43 -7.36
C ALA A 556 23.34 26.12 -6.98
N GLY A 557 24.40 25.78 -7.71
CA GLY A 557 25.29 24.63 -7.41
C GLY A 557 24.86 23.29 -7.99
N LEU A 558 23.64 23.18 -8.54
CA LEU A 558 23.19 21.95 -9.21
C LEU A 558 23.95 21.71 -10.51
N GLU A 559 24.13 22.75 -11.33
CA GLU A 559 24.80 22.65 -12.64
C GLU A 559 26.28 22.22 -12.52
N GLU A 560 27.00 22.74 -11.52
CA GLU A 560 28.39 22.37 -11.24
C GLU A 560 28.52 20.87 -10.93
N LYS A 561 27.60 20.31 -10.14
CA LYS A 561 27.58 18.87 -9.81
C LYS A 561 27.28 18.01 -11.04
N LEU A 562 26.38 18.47 -11.90
CA LEU A 562 26.06 17.79 -13.15
C LEU A 562 27.26 17.77 -14.10
N ALA A 563 27.95 18.91 -14.25
CA ALA A 563 29.18 19.00 -15.05
C ALA A 563 30.28 18.06 -14.55
N ALA A 564 30.32 17.78 -13.24
CA ALA A 564 31.27 16.85 -12.62
C ALA A 564 30.82 15.37 -12.62
N ASN A 565 29.73 14.99 -13.31
CA ASN A 565 29.15 13.64 -13.28
C ASN A 565 28.78 13.13 -11.87
N LYS A 566 28.42 14.04 -10.96
CA LYS A 566 27.96 13.71 -9.61
C LYS A 566 26.44 13.79 -9.55
N ARG A 567 25.74 12.91 -10.28
CA ARG A 567 24.27 12.97 -10.42
C ARG A 567 23.53 12.24 -9.28
N GLY A 568 24.22 11.76 -8.26
CA GLY A 568 23.63 11.06 -7.11
C GLY A 568 23.97 9.58 -7.09
N LYS A 569 23.04 8.75 -6.58
CA LYS A 569 23.25 7.32 -6.32
C LYS A 569 23.74 6.53 -7.53
N LYS A 570 23.28 6.89 -8.73
CA LYS A 570 23.61 6.18 -9.98
C LYS A 570 25.07 6.31 -10.40
N ASP A 571 25.74 7.38 -10.00
CA ASP A 571 27.16 7.62 -10.28
C ASP A 571 28.05 7.34 -9.06
N GLY A 572 27.45 6.92 -7.94
CA GLY A 572 28.15 6.74 -6.67
C GLY A 572 28.39 8.04 -5.89
N GLU A 573 28.02 9.20 -6.42
CA GLU A 573 28.21 10.49 -5.76
C GLU A 573 27.23 11.57 -6.26
N GLY A 574 26.73 12.41 -5.36
CA GLY A 574 25.92 13.61 -5.66
C GLY A 574 26.00 14.66 -4.55
N LEU A 575 24.96 14.75 -3.73
CA LEU A 575 24.97 15.48 -2.46
C LEU A 575 25.59 14.65 -1.33
N TYR A 576 25.49 13.32 -1.44
CA TYR A 576 26.24 12.36 -0.64
C TYR A 576 27.16 11.50 -1.51
N VAL A 577 28.15 10.89 -0.86
CA VAL A 577 28.88 9.75 -1.43
C VAL A 577 28.05 8.50 -1.19
N TRP A 578 28.00 7.58 -2.16
CA TRP A 578 27.24 6.34 -2.07
C TRP A 578 28.16 5.12 -2.10
N LYS A 579 28.10 4.31 -1.04
CA LYS A 579 28.87 3.06 -0.89
C LYS A 579 27.88 1.89 -0.79
N GLU A 580 28.02 0.90 -1.67
CA GLU A 580 27.13 -0.27 -1.73
C GLU A 580 25.63 0.09 -1.76
N GLY A 581 25.30 1.17 -2.47
CA GLY A 581 23.91 1.64 -2.62
C GLY A 581 23.31 2.32 -1.38
N LYS A 582 24.12 2.64 -0.36
CA LYS A 582 23.74 3.44 0.81
C LYS A 582 24.48 4.79 0.83
N PRO A 583 23.84 5.87 1.31
CA PRO A 583 24.50 7.15 1.44
C PRO A 583 25.47 7.12 2.63
N ASP A 584 26.71 7.53 2.39
CA ASP A 584 27.72 7.84 3.39
C ASP A 584 27.47 9.28 3.86
N LYS A 585 26.84 9.41 5.03
CA LYS A 585 26.38 10.69 5.56
C LYS A 585 27.47 11.30 6.44
N PRO A 586 27.90 12.55 6.20
CA PRO A 586 28.94 13.18 7.00
C PRO A 586 28.49 13.33 8.45
N ASP A 587 29.45 13.24 9.38
CA ASP A 587 29.18 13.52 10.79
C ASP A 587 28.73 14.97 10.95
N VAL A 588 27.70 15.14 11.79
CA VAL A 588 27.19 16.45 12.18
C VAL A 588 27.66 16.72 13.60
N ASP A 589 28.08 17.94 13.86
CA ASP A 589 28.38 18.41 15.22
C ASP A 589 27.21 18.05 16.16
N PRO A 590 27.45 17.29 17.25
CA PRO A 590 26.42 16.93 18.22
C PRO A 590 25.68 18.13 18.82
N ASP A 591 26.34 19.29 18.88
CA ASP A 591 25.79 20.53 19.44
C ASP A 591 25.10 21.40 18.36
N TYR A 592 25.04 20.95 17.10
CA TYR A 592 24.37 21.66 16.03
C TYR A 592 22.85 21.77 16.29
N VAL A 593 22.39 23.01 16.42
CA VAL A 593 20.97 23.33 16.57
C VAL A 593 20.39 23.70 15.20
N ALA A 594 19.44 22.90 14.72
CA ALA A 594 18.74 23.20 13.47
C ALA A 594 17.90 24.49 13.61
N PRO A 595 17.76 25.29 12.53
CA PRO A 595 16.83 26.41 12.53
C PRO A 595 15.43 25.98 12.98
N ALA A 596 14.81 26.75 13.87
CA ALA A 596 13.52 26.37 14.46
C ALA A 596 12.39 26.21 13.42
N ASP A 597 12.50 26.92 12.29
CA ASP A 597 11.56 26.94 11.17
C ASP A 597 11.93 25.93 10.07
N ILE A 598 12.95 25.09 10.23
CA ILE A 598 13.46 24.18 9.17
C ILE A 598 12.39 23.22 8.64
N GLN A 599 11.53 22.68 9.51
CA GLN A 599 10.44 21.79 9.09
C GLN A 599 9.39 22.56 8.31
N ASP A 600 9.03 23.76 8.76
CA ASP A 600 8.03 24.61 8.13
C ASP A 600 8.49 25.07 6.76
N ARG A 601 9.75 25.48 6.65
CA ARG A 601 10.38 25.85 5.38
C ARG A 601 10.26 24.71 4.38
N MET A 602 10.59 23.48 4.76
CA MET A 602 10.48 22.37 3.82
C MET A 602 9.03 21.99 3.50
N ILE A 603 8.16 21.86 4.50
CA ILE A 603 6.84 21.23 4.33
C ILE A 603 5.77 22.20 3.83
N LEU A 604 5.76 23.45 4.31
CA LEU A 604 4.66 24.37 4.00
C LEU A 604 4.60 24.80 2.53
N PRO A 605 5.71 24.94 1.76
CA PRO A 605 5.64 25.15 0.32
C PRO A 605 4.90 24.04 -0.43
N MET A 606 5.15 22.78 -0.05
CA MET A 606 4.45 21.62 -0.61
C MET A 606 2.95 21.64 -0.26
N VAL A 607 2.60 22.02 0.97
CA VAL A 607 1.20 22.17 1.40
C VAL A 607 0.51 23.33 0.67
N ASN A 608 1.20 24.46 0.49
CA ASN A 608 0.71 25.63 -0.23
C ASN A 608 0.45 25.29 -1.71
N GLU A 609 1.34 24.50 -2.34
CA GLU A 609 1.15 24.01 -3.71
C GLU A 609 0.00 23.02 -3.84
N ALA A 610 -0.18 22.13 -2.85
CA ALA A 610 -1.32 21.21 -2.81
C ALA A 610 -2.66 21.96 -2.81
N ILE A 611 -2.75 23.07 -2.08
CA ILE A 611 -3.97 23.91 -2.05
C ILE A 611 -4.22 24.57 -3.41
N ALA A 612 -3.17 25.06 -4.08
CA ALA A 612 -3.28 25.60 -5.43
C ALA A 612 -3.74 24.54 -6.44
N CYS A 613 -3.16 23.33 -6.39
CA CYS A 613 -3.56 22.21 -7.24
C CYS A 613 -5.05 21.85 -7.08
N LEU A 614 -5.56 21.91 -5.84
CA LEU A 614 -6.99 21.68 -5.57
C LEU A 614 -7.86 22.78 -6.19
N ALA A 615 -7.47 24.06 -6.01
CA ALA A 615 -8.23 25.19 -6.54
C ALA A 615 -8.27 25.22 -8.08
N GLU A 616 -7.18 24.80 -8.73
CA GLU A 616 -7.09 24.72 -10.20
C GLU A 616 -7.77 23.49 -10.80
N GLY A 617 -8.33 22.60 -9.98
CA GLY A 617 -8.96 21.36 -10.42
C GLY A 617 -7.97 20.39 -11.07
N VAL A 618 -6.73 20.32 -10.58
CA VAL A 618 -5.75 19.31 -11.02
C VAL A 618 -6.27 17.91 -10.75
N VAL A 619 -7.00 17.75 -9.64
CA VAL A 619 -7.81 16.58 -9.30
C VAL A 619 -9.22 17.02 -8.91
N ASP A 620 -10.15 16.07 -8.90
CA ASP A 620 -11.58 16.40 -8.72
C ASP A 620 -11.93 16.81 -7.28
N ASP A 621 -11.16 16.40 -6.27
CA ASP A 621 -11.39 16.74 -4.85
C ASP A 621 -10.15 16.56 -3.96
N ALA A 622 -10.25 17.04 -2.71
CA ALA A 622 -9.17 16.97 -1.72
C ALA A 622 -8.72 15.55 -1.36
N ASP A 623 -9.63 14.57 -1.42
CA ASP A 623 -9.33 13.19 -1.05
C ASP A 623 -8.48 12.50 -2.13
N LEU A 624 -8.77 12.74 -3.41
CA LEU A 624 -7.90 12.30 -4.51
C LEU A 624 -6.54 13.00 -4.43
N LEU A 625 -6.51 14.28 -4.05
CA LEU A 625 -5.25 15.00 -3.86
C LEU A 625 -4.40 14.34 -2.78
N ASP A 626 -4.97 14.15 -1.58
CA ASP A 626 -4.29 13.52 -0.47
C ASP A 626 -3.80 12.12 -0.85
N ALA A 627 -4.65 11.32 -1.53
CA ALA A 627 -4.29 9.98 -1.97
C ALA A 627 -3.11 9.99 -2.96
N GLY A 628 -3.15 10.84 -3.99
CA GLY A 628 -2.07 10.98 -4.97
C GLY A 628 -0.75 11.36 -4.32
N VAL A 629 -0.76 12.34 -3.42
CA VAL A 629 0.46 12.78 -2.74
C VAL A 629 0.98 11.72 -1.76
N ILE A 630 0.12 11.06 -0.98
CA ILE A 630 0.54 9.99 -0.05
C ILE A 630 1.14 8.80 -0.80
N PHE A 631 0.48 8.31 -1.85
CA PHE A 631 0.93 7.12 -2.57
C PHE A 631 2.01 7.40 -3.62
N GLY A 632 2.19 8.67 -4.02
CA GLY A 632 3.23 9.13 -4.93
C GLY A 632 4.51 9.57 -4.21
N THR A 633 4.42 10.55 -3.30
CA THR A 633 5.59 11.11 -2.59
C THR A 633 5.88 10.44 -1.25
N GLY A 634 4.88 9.78 -0.66
CA GLY A 634 4.97 9.24 0.69
C GLY A 634 4.69 10.25 1.79
N PHE A 635 3.95 11.35 1.52
CA PHE A 635 3.57 12.31 2.55
C PHE A 635 3.03 11.62 3.81
N ALA A 636 3.64 11.95 4.95
CA ALA A 636 3.50 11.28 6.25
C ALA A 636 2.12 10.61 6.48
N PRO A 637 2.00 9.27 6.31
CA PRO A 637 0.70 8.59 6.31
C PRO A 637 -0.13 8.82 7.58
N PHE A 638 0.50 8.84 8.76
CA PHE A 638 -0.21 9.12 10.02
C PHE A 638 -0.81 10.53 10.12
N ARG A 639 -0.48 11.44 9.20
CA ARG A 639 -1.06 12.78 9.06
C ARG A 639 -2.20 12.87 8.03
N GLY A 640 -2.40 11.83 7.23
CA GLY A 640 -3.57 11.70 6.35
C GLY A 640 -3.54 12.46 5.03
N GLY A 641 -2.41 13.09 4.67
CA GLY A 641 -2.22 13.88 3.44
C GLY A 641 -2.06 15.38 3.70
N PRO A 642 -1.62 16.17 2.71
CA PRO A 642 -1.42 17.62 2.86
C PRO A 642 -2.70 18.39 3.23
N ILE A 643 -3.85 18.07 2.65
CA ILE A 643 -5.12 18.77 2.97
C ILE A 643 -5.62 18.34 4.33
N GLN A 644 -5.58 17.04 4.65
CA GLN A 644 -5.90 16.56 5.99
C GLN A 644 -4.97 17.12 7.07
N TYR A 645 -3.69 17.36 6.75
CA TYR A 645 -2.75 18.03 7.62
C TYR A 645 -3.19 19.47 7.90
N VAL A 646 -3.61 20.23 6.89
CA VAL A 646 -4.18 21.58 7.05
C VAL A 646 -5.42 21.56 7.93
N ARG A 647 -6.35 20.62 7.72
CA ARG A 647 -7.55 20.45 8.55
C ARG A 647 -7.21 20.18 10.02
N THR A 648 -6.18 19.35 10.26
CA THR A 648 -5.76 18.95 11.61
C THR A 648 -5.07 20.09 12.36
N GLU A 649 -4.20 20.84 11.68
CA GLU A 649 -3.44 21.95 12.29
C GLU A 649 -4.27 23.25 12.37
N GLY A 650 -5.28 23.37 11.51
CA GLY A 650 -6.13 24.56 11.37
C GLY A 650 -5.62 25.52 10.30
N VAL A 651 -6.53 25.91 9.39
CA VAL A 651 -6.21 26.81 8.25
C VAL A 651 -5.56 28.11 8.71
N ALA A 652 -6.09 28.74 9.76
CA ALA A 652 -5.56 30.00 10.29
C ALA A 652 -4.11 29.86 10.81
N ALA A 653 -3.81 28.75 11.51
CA ALA A 653 -2.47 28.51 12.05
C ALA A 653 -1.43 28.30 10.95
N ILE A 654 -1.78 27.57 9.88
CA ILE A 654 -0.89 27.39 8.74
C ILE A 654 -0.69 28.71 7.98
N ARG A 655 -1.75 29.50 7.78
CA ARG A 655 -1.66 30.84 7.16
C ARG A 655 -0.71 31.76 7.94
N GLU A 656 -0.79 31.75 9.27
CA GLU A 656 0.11 32.55 10.11
C GLU A 656 1.58 32.09 9.98
N ARG A 657 1.83 30.78 9.97
CA ARG A 657 3.17 30.22 9.77
C ARG A 657 3.75 30.58 8.40
N LEU A 658 2.94 30.50 7.33
CA LEU A 658 3.34 30.94 6.00
C LEU A 658 3.66 32.43 5.95
N ALA A 659 2.84 33.29 6.58
CA ALA A 659 3.12 34.73 6.64
C ALA A 659 4.43 35.05 7.37
N LYS A 660 4.74 34.32 8.45
CA LYS A 660 6.04 34.44 9.15
C LYS A 660 7.21 34.01 8.26
N LEU A 661 7.05 32.92 7.50
CA LEU A 661 8.07 32.48 6.55
C LEU A 661 8.24 33.47 5.39
N GLU A 662 7.15 34.02 4.86
CA GLU A 662 7.16 35.03 3.81
C GLU A 662 7.91 36.28 4.27
N GLN A 663 7.61 36.78 5.47
CA GLN A 663 8.29 37.94 6.04
C GLN A 663 9.80 37.71 6.21
N LYS A 664 10.21 36.51 6.64
CA LYS A 664 11.60 36.20 6.98
C LYS A 664 12.43 35.77 5.77
N HIS A 665 11.83 35.03 4.84
CA HIS A 665 12.55 34.33 3.78
C HIS A 665 12.12 34.79 2.38
N GLY A 666 11.02 35.52 2.23
CA GLY A 666 10.59 36.16 0.99
C GLY A 666 9.35 35.54 0.32
N ALA A 667 8.97 36.12 -0.81
CA ALA A 667 7.67 35.92 -1.47
C ALA A 667 7.36 34.48 -1.92
N ARG A 668 8.34 33.57 -1.98
CA ARG A 668 8.10 32.16 -2.33
C ARG A 668 7.21 31.42 -1.31
N PHE A 669 7.06 31.95 -0.10
CA PHE A 669 6.13 31.45 0.92
C PHE A 669 4.78 32.17 0.92
N ALA A 670 4.57 33.15 0.04
CA ALA A 670 3.28 33.80 -0.11
C ALA A 670 2.20 32.76 -0.39
N LYS A 671 1.03 32.95 0.20
CA LYS A 671 -0.13 32.08 -0.01
C LYS A 671 -0.49 32.04 -1.49
N LYS A 672 -0.63 30.83 -2.04
CA LYS A 672 -1.13 30.63 -3.40
C LYS A 672 -2.65 30.81 -3.47
N GLU A 673 -3.25 30.63 -4.63
CA GLU A 673 -4.70 30.61 -4.76
C GLU A 673 -5.30 29.39 -4.02
N GLY A 674 -6.58 29.48 -3.61
CA GLY A 674 -7.31 28.34 -3.06
C GLY A 674 -7.44 28.27 -1.55
N TRP A 675 -6.81 29.17 -0.79
CA TRP A 675 -6.89 29.13 0.67
C TRP A 675 -8.30 29.36 1.24
N ASP A 676 -9.22 29.91 0.46
CA ASP A 676 -10.62 30.10 0.84
C ASP A 676 -11.52 28.91 0.44
N ASN A 677 -10.92 27.84 -0.11
CA ASN A 677 -11.66 26.64 -0.49
C ASN A 677 -12.30 25.98 0.76
N PRO A 678 -13.62 25.72 0.75
CA PRO A 678 -14.34 25.15 1.89
C PRO A 678 -13.83 23.75 2.28
N GLU A 679 -13.31 22.97 1.32
CA GLU A 679 -12.75 21.64 1.59
C GLU A 679 -11.56 21.67 2.56
N LEU A 680 -10.89 22.81 2.75
CA LEU A 680 -9.81 22.94 3.74
C LEU A 680 -10.30 22.91 5.20
N SER A 681 -11.60 23.13 5.42
CA SER A 681 -12.22 23.15 6.75
C SER A 681 -13.30 22.10 6.93
N SER A 682 -13.84 21.54 5.84
CA SER A 682 -14.78 20.42 5.90
C SER A 682 -14.12 19.18 6.48
N PRO A 683 -14.84 18.36 7.27
CA PRO A 683 -14.36 17.04 7.61
C PRO A 683 -14.12 16.23 6.33
N PRO A 684 -13.14 15.33 6.31
CA PRO A 684 -12.94 14.41 5.19
C PRO A 684 -14.23 13.63 4.88
N ALA A 685 -14.46 13.36 3.59
CA ALA A 685 -15.64 12.66 3.09
C ALA A 685 -15.69 11.18 3.51
#